data_AF-A0A2P2FL27-F1
#
_entry.id   AF-A0A2P2FL27-F1
#
_cell.length_a   1.000
_cell.length_b   1.000
_cell.length_c   1.000
_cell.angle_alpha   90.00
_cell.angle_beta   90.00
_cell.angle_gamma   90.00
#
_symmetry.space_group_name_H-M   'P 1'
#
loop_
_entity.id
_entity.type
_entity.pdbx_description
1 polymer ?
#
loop_
_entity_poly.entity_id
_entity_poly.type
_entity_poly.pdbx_seq_one_letter_code
_entity_poly.pdbx_strand_id
1 'polypeptide(L)'
;MTPRPAAPSLPPRWWVHGQTPRERTADKPAWADFAEHAITTLPPERPPAGDWRVEFAGVFRSLVHATLRDAVPDDLPGADVEALRRGFAAQLDQHLLNLAVRTLVLELHRDRKAGHLRGETPEERFSDFVRRQATPAGLVRLFGEYPVLARLVAQACLHAAEANAETLARFSGDATLLPCSVADGELGTLVEVAGGIGDSHARGRSVKLLRFSSGAKVIYKPRPLILHERFTDVVEHLNKRLPGLELRTADALPRGDYGWLRFVEHRPCADIGDVDRFYRRQGILLALLYALDATDVHYENIIACGDQPVLIDIETLFQPSPPDPPEGDPAAAMLARSVQRTLLLPQLFAGEDGAVDISGLAGRGGKLPTDRVDWADPGTDRMRLVRVPGELAGGNNLPRLDGRDITPTEHSAALLAGFRLGYDAISTGRDELAEHLRRCAEDPIRVLIRPTNFYFRLLDETTHPDLLRDAADRDHAFDLLEQDSADEEKLLRLVPHERDDLWAGDVPMFTSHPGSTSLLDSRGESVDGVVDRPSLATVQAKLAEMDPLDQRDQEWLISATLALSTVTEGHHGGSETAETAAPNQAPDPERLLVTACGIADQIVANAFSDEHRSNWLGIELVDDRYWTVLPMGAGLGEGYCGVALFLAQLAELTGIARYRDLAAYAITPLPGLFATLRADRELAATAGCGGLLGLGGVAYTIARLSTLVGLPAGDLIEQAVDLMPDATPETPSGFTTGLAGGVASMRSVYVQTGLESALARADRYAGELLGRERPQERSFARGSAGIDWVLRAHDRFREEPPGKADDRAESTGGWCDGLAGDALGLAAHLPDPGYARDLDRTIKRLADGAPLKDLSLCHGESGVLDVLCVLAENGHTGAAAAVRRRTGHLLAAIDQRGARCGTPGAVPSPGLLSGLAGIGYGLLRLGFGDRVPSALLLRPDRPHPAATVVPPVNRV
;
A
#
# COMPACT_ATOMS: atom_id res chain seq x y z
N MET A 1 -6.18 46.17 57.08
CA MET A 1 -5.59 45.04 56.34
C MET A 1 -6.73 44.25 55.73
N THR A 2 -7.06 44.53 54.47
CA THR A 2 -7.89 43.64 53.65
C THR A 2 -7.15 42.31 53.51
N PRO A 3 -7.78 41.15 53.75
CA PRO A 3 -7.11 39.87 53.55
C PRO A 3 -6.70 39.79 52.07
N ARG A 4 -5.42 39.48 51.82
CA ARG A 4 -4.97 39.11 50.47
C ARG A 4 -5.91 37.99 49.99
N PRO A 5 -6.49 38.07 48.78
CA PRO A 5 -7.26 36.96 48.24
C PRO A 5 -6.37 35.72 48.27
N ALA A 6 -6.91 34.60 48.78
CA ALA A 6 -6.22 33.32 48.76
C ALA A 6 -5.77 33.02 47.33
N ALA A 7 -4.53 32.58 47.15
CA ALA A 7 -4.04 32.18 45.83
C ALA A 7 -4.97 31.09 45.28
N PRO A 8 -5.40 31.17 44.00
CA PRO A 8 -6.17 30.11 43.39
C PRO A 8 -5.33 28.82 43.46
N SER A 9 -5.90 27.76 44.06
CA SER A 9 -5.27 26.46 44.20
C SER A 9 -6.15 25.38 43.57
N LEU A 10 -5.53 24.35 43.01
CA LEU A 10 -6.27 23.17 42.55
C LEU A 10 -6.97 22.49 43.75
N PRO A 11 -8.13 21.85 43.54
CA PRO A 11 -8.81 21.11 44.58
C PRO A 11 -7.89 20.05 45.21
N PRO A 12 -8.04 19.72 46.51
CA PRO A 12 -7.39 18.55 47.07
C PRO A 12 -7.72 17.35 46.21
N ARG A 13 -6.72 16.53 45.91
CA ARG A 13 -6.92 15.31 45.14
C ARG A 13 -7.46 15.53 43.70
N TRP A 14 -7.15 16.65 43.04
CA TRP A 14 -7.56 16.93 41.64
C TRP A 14 -6.98 15.95 40.61
N TRP A 15 -5.77 15.47 40.83
CA TRP A 15 -4.98 14.62 39.94
C TRP A 15 -5.45 13.17 39.73
N VAL A 16 -6.49 12.69 40.42
CA VAL A 16 -6.87 11.27 40.51
C VAL A 16 -7.63 10.87 39.26
N HIS A 17 -8.39 11.81 38.71
CA HIS A 17 -8.98 11.69 37.39
C HIS A 17 -7.93 11.81 36.27
N GLY A 18 -6.70 12.25 36.58
CA GLY A 18 -5.56 12.17 35.67
C GLY A 18 -4.79 10.83 35.74
N GLN A 19 -5.09 9.96 36.71
CA GLN A 19 -4.48 8.63 36.85
C GLN A 19 -5.42 7.56 36.29
N THR A 20 -4.87 6.66 35.48
CA THR A 20 -5.64 5.48 35.02
C THR A 20 -6.12 4.67 36.22
N PRO A 21 -7.20 3.87 36.08
CA PRO A 21 -7.65 2.99 37.16
C PRO A 21 -6.54 2.09 37.73
N ARG A 22 -5.55 1.70 36.92
CA ARG A 22 -4.42 0.86 37.30
C ARG A 22 -3.35 1.62 38.11
N GLU A 23 -3.21 2.92 37.91
CA GLU A 23 -2.21 3.78 38.56
C GLU A 23 -2.73 4.50 39.81
N ARG A 24 -4.03 4.40 40.14
CA ARG A 24 -4.62 5.18 41.25
C ARG A 24 -3.99 4.81 42.59
N THR A 25 -3.07 5.65 43.04
CA THR A 25 -2.37 5.56 44.32
C THR A 25 -2.92 6.58 45.33
N ALA A 26 -2.56 6.41 46.61
CA ALA A 26 -2.77 7.46 47.61
C ALA A 26 -1.78 8.64 47.44
N ASP A 27 -0.62 8.36 46.84
CA ASP A 27 0.47 9.31 46.68
C ASP A 27 0.30 10.19 45.44
N LYS A 28 0.78 11.44 45.56
CA LYS A 28 0.73 12.44 44.50
C LYS A 28 1.83 12.16 43.45
N PRO A 29 1.49 12.07 42.15
CA PRO A 29 2.48 11.85 41.10
C PRO A 29 3.29 13.11 40.78
N ALA A 30 4.53 12.92 40.32
CA ALA A 30 5.48 14.00 40.02
C ALA A 30 4.98 15.02 38.99
N TRP A 31 4.23 14.58 37.97
CA TRP A 31 3.64 15.49 36.98
C TRP A 31 2.63 16.47 37.61
N ALA A 32 1.93 16.06 38.68
CA ALA A 32 0.98 16.91 39.37
C ALA A 32 1.68 17.88 40.33
N ASP A 33 2.79 17.48 40.95
CA ASP A 33 3.68 18.39 41.67
C ASP A 33 4.26 19.47 40.74
N PHE A 34 4.74 19.05 39.57
CA PHE A 34 5.21 19.98 38.54
C PHE A 34 4.12 20.94 38.09
N ALA A 35 2.90 20.45 37.79
CA ALA A 35 1.79 21.29 37.35
C ALA A 35 1.42 22.36 38.40
N GLU A 36 1.34 21.98 39.68
CA GLU A 36 1.08 22.93 40.77
C GLU A 36 2.20 23.97 40.93
N HIS A 37 3.46 23.56 40.82
CA HIS A 37 4.60 24.47 40.85
C HIS A 37 4.57 25.46 39.67
N ALA A 38 4.36 24.96 38.46
CA ALA A 38 4.31 25.76 37.23
C ALA A 38 3.14 26.77 37.21
N ILE A 39 2.00 26.45 37.82
CA ILE A 39 0.88 27.39 37.99
C ILE A 39 1.29 28.60 38.83
N THR A 40 2.11 28.40 39.86
CA THR A 40 2.54 29.47 40.76
C THR A 40 3.73 30.29 40.24
N THR A 41 4.35 29.84 39.16
CA THR A 41 5.49 30.50 38.52
C THR A 41 4.99 31.67 37.65
N LEU A 42 5.50 32.88 37.90
CA LEU A 42 5.11 34.06 37.13
C LEU A 42 5.88 34.11 35.80
N PRO A 43 5.19 34.16 34.65
CA PRO A 43 5.88 34.34 33.37
C PRO A 43 6.49 35.75 33.29
N PRO A 44 7.68 35.93 32.68
CA PRO A 44 8.36 37.21 32.64
C PRO A 44 7.69 38.25 31.74
N GLU A 45 6.91 37.85 30.72
CA GLU A 45 6.30 38.78 29.75
C GLU A 45 4.92 38.32 29.23
N ARG A 46 4.13 39.31 28.75
CA ARG A 46 2.84 39.08 28.08
C ARG A 46 3.04 38.40 26.71
N PRO A 47 2.10 37.56 26.25
CA PRO A 47 2.16 37.02 24.89
C PRO A 47 2.10 38.18 23.87
N PRO A 48 2.97 38.19 22.85
CA PRO A 48 2.86 39.14 21.76
C PRO A 48 1.55 38.90 21.00
N ALA A 49 0.80 39.96 20.70
CA ALA A 49 -0.38 39.88 19.85
C ALA A 49 0.04 39.64 18.39
N GLY A 50 -0.68 38.80 17.64
CA GLY A 50 -0.38 38.50 16.24
C GLY A 50 -0.76 37.08 15.83
N ASP A 51 0.24 36.21 15.64
CA ASP A 51 0.00 34.82 15.26
C ASP A 51 -0.76 34.08 16.37
N TRP A 52 -1.93 33.55 16.04
CA TRP A 52 -2.79 32.83 16.97
C TRP A 52 -2.09 31.66 17.65
N ARG A 53 -1.13 31.01 16.99
CA ARG A 53 -0.36 29.89 17.56
C ARG A 53 0.51 30.38 18.70
N VAL A 54 1.20 31.51 18.51
CA VAL A 54 2.03 32.14 19.53
C VAL A 54 1.18 32.65 20.69
N GLU A 55 0.02 33.23 20.40
CA GLU A 55 -0.91 33.68 21.45
C GLU A 55 -1.43 32.50 22.28
N PHE A 56 -1.97 31.44 21.66
CA PHE A 56 -2.46 30.27 22.38
C PHE A 56 -1.36 29.52 23.14
N ALA A 57 -0.17 29.36 22.57
CA ALA A 57 0.96 28.79 23.31
C ALA A 57 1.29 29.58 24.58
N GLY A 58 1.05 30.90 24.55
CA GLY A 58 1.15 31.79 25.70
C GLY A 58 0.34 31.37 26.93
N VAL A 59 -0.72 30.56 26.78
CA VAL A 59 -1.47 29.97 27.92
C VAL A 59 -0.56 29.14 28.83
N PHE A 60 0.42 28.42 28.26
CA PHE A 60 1.30 27.50 28.99
C PHE A 60 2.69 28.07 29.27
N ARG A 61 2.90 29.37 29.07
CA ARG A 61 4.22 29.99 29.19
C ARG A 61 4.87 29.83 30.58
N SER A 62 4.07 29.74 31.64
CA SER A 62 4.60 29.47 32.98
C SER A 62 5.17 28.06 33.13
N LEU A 63 4.60 27.07 32.42
CA LEU A 63 5.13 25.71 32.34
C LEU A 63 6.45 25.72 31.59
N VAL A 64 6.50 26.33 30.40
CA VAL A 64 7.73 26.46 29.61
C VAL A 64 8.83 27.14 30.42
N HIS A 65 8.51 28.20 31.15
CA HIS A 65 9.47 28.89 32.00
C HIS A 65 9.98 28.01 33.16
N ALA A 66 9.10 27.26 33.82
CA ALA A 66 9.48 26.32 34.86
C ALA A 66 10.40 25.21 34.33
N THR A 67 10.26 24.81 33.07
CA THR A 67 11.07 23.78 32.40
C THR A 67 12.44 24.26 31.95
N LEU A 68 12.57 25.54 31.55
CA LEU A 68 13.76 26.06 30.86
C LEU A 68 15.08 25.85 31.61
N ARG A 69 15.05 25.99 32.94
CA ARG A 69 16.25 25.88 33.78
C ARG A 69 16.83 24.46 33.74
N ASP A 70 15.96 23.46 33.79
CA ASP A 70 16.37 22.05 33.82
C ASP A 70 16.72 21.56 32.40
N ALA A 71 16.10 22.14 31.37
CA ALA A 71 16.32 21.78 29.97
C ALA A 71 17.64 22.32 29.37
N VAL A 72 18.06 23.52 29.77
CA VAL A 72 19.25 24.20 29.21
C VAL A 72 20.14 24.73 30.35
N PRO A 73 21.31 24.12 30.60
CA PRO A 73 22.25 24.55 31.63
C PRO A 73 22.65 26.04 31.50
N ASP A 74 22.94 26.70 32.63
CA ASP A 74 23.39 28.10 32.65
C ASP A 74 24.77 28.30 31.99
N ASP A 75 25.62 27.28 32.02
CA ASP A 75 26.96 27.28 31.42
C ASP A 75 27.11 26.05 30.52
N LEU A 76 27.36 26.29 29.22
CA LEU A 76 27.59 25.26 28.23
C LEU A 76 28.69 25.74 27.26
N PRO A 77 29.94 25.30 27.46
CA PRO A 77 31.06 25.72 26.62
C PRO A 77 30.83 25.41 25.15
N GLY A 78 31.14 26.38 24.29
CA GLY A 78 30.97 26.23 22.84
C GLY A 78 29.51 26.32 22.37
N ALA A 79 28.58 26.82 23.19
CA ALA A 79 27.18 27.02 22.81
C ALA A 79 26.67 28.44 23.12
N ASP A 80 25.71 28.92 22.32
CA ASP A 80 24.92 30.12 22.60
C ASP A 80 23.70 29.71 23.43
N VAL A 81 23.87 29.70 24.76
CA VAL A 81 22.83 29.27 25.72
C VAL A 81 21.51 30.04 25.53
N GLU A 82 21.58 31.32 25.19
CA GLU A 82 20.41 32.18 25.06
C GLU A 82 19.64 31.86 23.76
N ALA A 83 20.35 31.59 22.66
CA ALA A 83 19.74 31.05 21.46
C ALA A 83 19.10 29.67 21.68
N LEU A 84 19.78 28.77 22.40
CA LEU A 84 19.26 27.44 22.71
C LEU A 84 18.01 27.49 23.58
N ARG A 85 17.96 28.37 24.59
CA ARG A 85 16.76 28.59 25.42
C ARG A 85 15.57 29.05 24.60
N ARG A 86 15.76 30.02 23.70
CA ARG A 86 14.69 30.49 22.81
C ARG A 86 14.20 29.38 21.87
N GLY A 87 15.13 28.61 21.30
CA GLY A 87 14.80 27.49 20.42
C GLY A 87 14.00 26.39 21.13
N PHE A 88 14.45 26.00 22.34
CA PHE A 88 13.74 25.02 23.17
C PHE A 88 12.35 25.51 23.57
N ALA A 89 12.24 26.77 24.04
CA ALA A 89 10.96 27.36 24.43
C ALA A 89 9.96 27.34 23.26
N ALA A 90 10.38 27.73 22.05
CA ALA A 90 9.51 27.73 20.88
C ALA A 90 9.02 26.32 20.49
N GLN A 91 9.90 25.32 20.58
CA GLN A 91 9.53 23.92 20.30
C GLN A 91 8.54 23.39 21.34
N LEU A 92 8.78 23.67 22.62
CA LEU A 92 7.89 23.24 23.70
C LEU A 92 6.54 23.96 23.61
N ASP A 93 6.52 25.27 23.34
CA ASP A 93 5.30 26.06 23.10
C ASP A 93 4.41 25.39 22.03
N GLN A 94 4.99 25.01 20.89
CA GLN A 94 4.25 24.36 19.82
C GLN A 94 3.73 22.97 20.23
N HIS A 95 4.52 22.19 20.95
CA HIS A 95 4.11 20.86 21.40
C HIS A 95 2.98 20.92 22.44
N LEU A 96 3.07 21.81 23.42
CA LEU A 96 2.01 22.02 24.41
C LEU A 96 0.72 22.55 23.76
N LEU A 97 0.84 23.43 22.76
CA LEU A 97 -0.30 23.88 21.98
C LEU A 97 -1.00 22.72 21.27
N ASN A 98 -0.25 21.84 20.60
CA ASN A 98 -0.82 20.70 19.87
C ASN A 98 -1.65 19.79 20.81
N LEU A 99 -1.17 19.55 22.03
CA LEU A 99 -1.90 18.77 23.04
C LEU A 99 -3.20 19.44 23.52
N ALA A 100 -3.25 20.78 23.52
CA ALA A 100 -4.31 21.53 24.20
C ALA A 100 -5.29 22.22 23.24
N VAL A 101 -4.96 22.40 21.96
CA VAL A 101 -5.67 23.32 21.05
C VAL A 101 -7.16 22.96 20.91
N ARG A 102 -7.52 21.67 20.83
CA ARG A 102 -8.92 21.22 20.76
C ARG A 102 -9.71 21.66 22.00
N THR A 103 -9.10 21.54 23.17
CA THR A 103 -9.67 21.95 24.46
C THR A 103 -9.78 23.47 24.58
N LEU A 104 -8.73 24.21 24.21
CA LEU A 104 -8.74 25.67 24.25
C LEU A 104 -9.80 26.26 23.32
N VAL A 105 -10.00 25.69 22.13
CA VAL A 105 -11.03 26.14 21.18
C VAL A 105 -12.44 25.82 21.69
N LEU A 106 -12.64 24.67 22.33
CA LEU A 106 -13.93 24.35 22.99
C LEU A 106 -14.24 25.35 24.10
N GLU A 107 -13.27 25.66 24.96
CA GLU A 107 -13.42 26.63 26.04
C GLU A 107 -13.63 28.05 25.53
N LEU A 108 -12.93 28.45 24.45
CA LEU A 108 -13.16 29.73 23.77
C LEU A 108 -14.60 29.85 23.27
N HIS A 109 -15.13 28.77 22.66
CA HIS A 109 -16.51 28.73 22.22
C HIS A 109 -17.51 28.86 23.38
N ARG A 110 -17.25 28.18 24.50
CA ARG A 110 -18.08 28.25 25.72
C ARG A 110 -18.10 29.66 26.30
N ASP A 111 -16.94 30.29 26.47
CA ASP A 111 -16.85 31.64 27.01
C ASP A 111 -17.46 32.69 26.08
N ARG A 112 -17.34 32.50 24.75
CA ARG A 112 -18.05 33.34 23.77
C ARG A 112 -19.56 33.22 23.93
N LYS A 113 -20.10 31.99 23.96
CA LYS A 113 -21.56 31.76 24.09
C LYS A 113 -22.11 32.32 25.40
N ALA A 114 -21.31 32.29 26.47
CA ALA A 114 -21.68 32.86 27.76
C ALA A 114 -21.51 34.39 27.84
N GLY A 115 -20.95 35.04 26.81
CA GLY A 115 -20.72 36.49 26.80
C GLY A 115 -19.63 36.93 27.77
N HIS A 116 -18.68 36.05 28.13
CA HIS A 116 -17.61 36.35 29.09
C HIS A 116 -16.41 37.07 28.47
N LEU A 117 -16.28 37.07 27.13
CA LEU A 117 -15.14 37.64 26.41
C LEU A 117 -15.28 39.16 26.23
N ARG A 118 -14.20 39.89 26.48
CA ARG A 118 -14.14 41.35 26.28
C ARG A 118 -13.40 41.70 25.00
N GLY A 119 -13.91 42.67 24.24
CA GLY A 119 -13.32 43.12 22.98
C GLY A 119 -14.39 43.51 21.96
N GLU A 120 -14.14 44.56 21.20
CA GLU A 120 -15.02 45.04 20.13
C GLU A 120 -14.93 44.11 18.92
N THR A 121 -13.74 43.58 18.62
CA THR A 121 -13.52 42.67 17.48
C THR A 121 -13.42 41.18 17.91
N PRO A 122 -13.65 40.22 16.99
CA PRO A 122 -13.40 38.79 17.23
C PRO A 122 -11.98 38.47 17.72
N GLU A 123 -10.99 39.18 17.20
CA GLU A 123 -9.56 39.03 17.54
C GLU A 123 -9.29 39.54 18.95
N GLU A 124 -9.84 40.71 19.32
CA GLU A 124 -9.71 41.23 20.68
C GLU A 124 -10.33 40.30 21.73
N ARG A 125 -11.48 39.68 21.39
CA ARG A 125 -12.13 38.69 22.26
C ARG A 125 -11.31 37.39 22.38
N PHE A 126 -10.64 36.98 21.31
CA PHE A 126 -9.68 35.87 21.34
C PHE A 126 -8.49 36.19 22.25
N SER A 127 -7.84 37.34 22.08
CA SER A 127 -6.70 37.72 22.93
C SER A 127 -7.12 37.93 24.40
N ASP A 128 -8.35 38.36 24.67
CA ASP A 128 -8.91 38.42 26.04
C ASP A 128 -9.08 37.02 26.65
N PHE A 129 -9.57 36.04 25.87
CA PHE A 129 -9.64 34.64 26.30
C PHE A 129 -8.25 34.11 26.67
N VAL A 130 -7.27 34.23 25.76
CA VAL A 130 -5.88 33.80 25.99
C VAL A 130 -5.34 34.40 27.28
N ARG A 131 -5.49 35.72 27.46
CA ARG A 131 -5.01 36.45 28.63
C ARG A 131 -5.64 35.95 29.92
N ARG A 132 -6.94 35.60 29.91
CA ARG A 132 -7.64 35.06 31.08
C ARG A 132 -7.18 33.64 31.43
N GLN A 133 -6.90 32.82 30.42
CA GLN A 133 -6.41 31.46 30.61
C GLN A 133 -4.94 31.43 31.06
N ALA A 134 -4.10 32.33 30.56
CA ALA A 134 -2.68 32.48 30.90
C ALA A 134 -2.42 33.05 32.32
N THR A 135 -3.34 32.84 33.27
CA THR A 135 -3.19 33.25 34.67
C THR A 135 -3.23 32.03 35.58
N PRO A 136 -2.67 32.10 36.81
CA PRO A 136 -2.80 31.00 37.77
C PRO A 136 -4.26 30.56 37.99
N ALA A 137 -5.20 31.50 38.05
CA ALA A 137 -6.63 31.19 38.16
C ALA A 137 -7.21 30.53 36.90
N GLY A 138 -6.73 30.92 35.71
CA GLY A 138 -7.10 30.31 34.44
C GLY A 138 -6.63 28.87 34.33
N LEU A 139 -5.35 28.62 34.60
CA LEU A 139 -4.76 27.28 34.60
C LEU A 139 -5.38 26.38 35.68
N VAL A 140 -5.67 26.89 36.89
CA VAL A 140 -6.38 26.13 37.93
C VAL A 140 -7.77 25.68 37.45
N ARG A 141 -8.51 26.56 36.73
CA ARG A 141 -9.80 26.19 36.15
C ARG A 141 -9.63 25.15 35.04
N LEU A 142 -8.68 25.36 34.13
CA LEU A 142 -8.42 24.47 33.01
C LEU A 142 -7.99 23.08 33.47
N PHE A 143 -7.01 22.98 34.37
CA PHE A 143 -6.51 21.69 34.89
C PHE A 143 -7.47 21.03 35.87
N GLY A 144 -8.31 21.82 36.56
CA GLY A 144 -9.40 21.28 37.38
C GLY A 144 -10.50 20.60 36.56
N GLU A 145 -10.83 21.15 35.39
CA GLU A 145 -11.82 20.58 34.45
C GLU A 145 -11.21 19.46 33.58
N TYR A 146 -9.94 19.60 33.18
CA TYR A 146 -9.23 18.65 32.33
C TYR A 146 -7.94 18.11 32.99
N PRO A 147 -8.05 17.27 34.05
CA PRO A 147 -6.88 16.71 34.74
C PRO A 147 -5.95 15.87 33.85
N VAL A 148 -6.47 15.20 32.82
CA VAL A 148 -5.64 14.42 31.90
C VAL A 148 -4.84 15.35 30.98
N LEU A 149 -5.41 16.48 30.54
CA LEU A 149 -4.64 17.50 29.82
C LEU A 149 -3.48 18.01 30.68
N ALA A 150 -3.75 18.30 31.96
CA ALA A 150 -2.74 18.75 32.91
C ALA A 150 -1.60 17.72 33.05
N ARG A 151 -1.94 16.43 33.12
CA ARG A 151 -0.97 15.32 33.10
C ARG A 151 -0.13 15.37 31.83
N LEU A 152 -0.76 15.43 30.66
CA LEU A 152 -0.07 15.41 29.37
C LEU A 152 0.91 16.57 29.20
N VAL A 153 0.48 17.80 29.46
CA VAL A 153 1.35 18.98 29.30
C VAL A 153 2.48 18.98 30.34
N ALA A 154 2.24 18.50 31.56
CA ALA A 154 3.27 18.38 32.58
C ALA A 154 4.30 17.28 32.25
N GLN A 155 3.86 16.11 31.78
CA GLN A 155 4.75 15.05 31.33
C GLN A 155 5.58 15.51 30.13
N ALA A 156 4.95 16.15 29.13
CA ALA A 156 5.64 16.73 27.99
C ALA A 156 6.75 17.71 28.40
N CYS A 157 6.48 18.57 29.39
CA CYS A 157 7.50 19.48 29.94
C CYS A 157 8.67 18.74 30.59
N LEU A 158 8.37 17.77 31.47
CA LEU A 158 9.40 17.00 32.19
C LEU A 158 10.26 16.18 31.23
N HIS A 159 9.63 15.46 30.31
CA HIS A 159 10.30 14.64 29.29
C HIS A 159 11.15 15.49 28.34
N ALA A 160 10.62 16.63 27.87
CA ALA A 160 11.37 17.54 27.00
C ALA A 160 12.59 18.15 27.70
N ALA A 161 12.48 18.52 28.98
CA ALA A 161 13.63 18.98 29.76
C ALA A 161 14.70 17.90 29.87
N GLU A 162 14.32 16.70 30.28
CA GLU A 162 15.24 15.57 30.46
C GLU A 162 15.97 15.24 29.14
N ALA A 163 15.22 15.07 28.05
CA ALA A 163 15.78 14.71 26.74
C ALA A 163 16.69 15.81 26.16
N ASN A 164 16.34 17.09 26.33
CA ASN A 164 17.17 18.18 25.85
C ASN A 164 18.44 18.36 26.70
N ALA A 165 18.34 18.27 28.02
CA ALA A 165 19.49 18.32 28.91
C ALA A 165 20.46 17.15 28.64
N GLU A 166 19.93 15.94 28.41
CA GLU A 166 20.70 14.77 28.00
C GLU A 166 21.42 15.00 26.67
N THR A 167 20.74 15.57 25.67
CA THR A 167 21.34 15.92 24.37
C THR A 167 22.51 16.91 24.52
N LEU A 168 22.31 17.97 25.32
CA LEU A 168 23.35 18.99 25.54
C LEU A 168 24.52 18.46 26.38
N ALA A 169 24.26 17.58 27.34
CA ALA A 169 25.31 16.92 28.11
C ALA A 169 26.17 16.00 27.23
N ARG A 170 25.53 15.19 26.37
CA ARG A 170 26.20 14.35 25.38
C ARG A 170 26.99 15.19 24.37
N PHE A 171 26.42 16.30 23.88
CA PHE A 171 27.15 17.25 23.03
C PHE A 171 28.42 17.76 23.72
N SER A 172 28.30 18.23 24.96
CA SER A 172 29.44 18.73 25.74
C SER A 172 30.55 17.68 25.91
N GLY A 173 30.16 16.43 26.19
CA GLY A 173 31.10 15.31 26.32
C GLY A 173 31.83 14.94 25.03
N ASP A 174 31.17 15.12 23.87
CA ASP A 174 31.68 14.69 22.57
C ASP A 174 32.18 15.83 21.67
N ALA A 175 32.05 17.09 22.07
CA ALA A 175 32.28 18.26 21.20
C ALA A 175 33.65 18.26 20.49
N THR A 176 34.68 17.72 21.13
CA THR A 176 36.05 17.63 20.56
C THR A 176 36.22 16.52 19.51
N LEU A 177 35.30 15.55 19.48
CA LEU A 177 35.32 14.40 18.58
C LEU A 177 34.40 14.61 17.37
N LEU A 178 33.50 15.59 17.41
CA LEU A 178 32.61 15.89 16.28
C LEU A 178 33.35 16.39 15.04
N PRO A 179 34.33 17.32 15.14
CA PRO A 179 35.22 17.66 14.02
C PRO A 179 35.96 16.42 13.53
N CYS A 180 36.08 16.26 12.21
CA CYS A 180 36.72 15.13 11.53
C CYS A 180 35.94 13.81 11.55
N SER A 181 35.09 13.53 12.54
CA SER A 181 34.24 12.32 12.53
C SER A 181 32.97 12.52 11.72
N VAL A 182 32.23 13.60 11.97
CA VAL A 182 30.90 13.83 11.35
C VAL A 182 30.75 15.22 10.73
N ALA A 183 31.82 16.01 10.73
CA ALA A 183 31.86 17.33 10.12
C ALA A 183 33.25 17.66 9.56
N ASP A 184 33.27 18.56 8.59
CA ASP A 184 34.50 19.03 7.95
C ASP A 184 34.97 20.32 8.63
N GLY A 185 36.09 20.27 9.35
CA GLY A 185 36.72 21.43 9.98
C GLY A 185 36.08 21.87 11.31
N GLU A 186 36.36 23.11 11.71
CA GLU A 186 35.88 23.68 12.98
C GLU A 186 34.37 23.96 12.94
N LEU A 187 33.64 23.47 13.95
CA LEU A 187 32.20 23.65 14.04
C LEU A 187 31.80 25.08 14.41
N GLY A 188 32.58 25.77 15.25
CA GLY A 188 32.16 27.03 15.86
C GLY A 188 31.18 26.79 17.02
N THR A 189 30.34 27.78 17.33
CA THR A 189 29.41 27.75 18.46
C THR A 189 28.12 27.05 18.09
N LEU A 190 27.60 26.14 18.93
CA LEU A 190 26.26 25.56 18.79
C LEU A 190 25.21 26.66 19.00
N VAL A 191 24.39 26.92 17.98
CA VAL A 191 23.39 28.01 18.01
C VAL A 191 21.94 27.51 17.98
N GLU A 192 21.72 26.26 17.55
CA GLU A 192 20.38 25.68 17.47
C GLU A 192 20.42 24.16 17.70
N VAL A 193 19.43 23.66 18.44
CA VAL A 193 19.06 22.24 18.51
C VAL A 193 17.62 22.13 18.03
N ALA A 194 17.42 21.73 16.78
CA ALA A 194 16.11 21.58 16.16
C ALA A 194 15.56 20.16 16.37
N GLY A 195 14.35 20.04 16.91
CA GLY A 195 13.58 18.80 16.97
C GLY A 195 12.57 18.67 15.82
N GLY A 196 11.67 17.67 15.93
CA GLY A 196 10.57 17.48 14.97
C GLY A 196 11.00 16.89 13.63
N ILE A 197 12.21 16.31 13.54
CA ILE A 197 12.75 15.65 12.34
C ILE A 197 12.67 14.12 12.41
N GLY A 198 11.96 13.59 13.40
CA GLY A 198 11.75 12.18 13.62
C GLY A 198 10.82 11.96 14.81
N ASP A 199 10.36 10.73 14.97
CA ASP A 199 9.40 10.33 15.99
C ASP A 199 9.98 10.45 17.41
N SER A 200 9.09 10.68 18.37
CA SER A 200 9.43 10.70 19.80
C SER A 200 9.18 9.34 20.44
N HIS A 201 10.15 8.87 21.20
CA HIS A 201 10.15 7.58 21.88
C HIS A 201 10.73 7.73 23.29
N ALA A 202 10.50 6.73 24.15
CA ALA A 202 11.20 6.54 25.42
C ALA A 202 11.31 7.85 26.25
N ARG A 203 10.17 8.49 26.50
CA ARG A 203 10.02 9.77 27.22
C ARG A 203 10.61 10.97 26.48
N GLY A 204 10.13 11.27 25.28
CA GLY A 204 10.46 12.52 24.59
C GLY A 204 11.76 12.50 23.76
N ARG A 205 12.48 11.36 23.72
CA ARG A 205 13.75 11.23 23.00
C ARG A 205 13.45 11.09 21.51
N SER A 206 14.07 11.96 20.72
CA SER A 206 13.89 12.04 19.27
C SER A 206 15.19 12.45 18.60
N VAL A 207 15.31 12.18 17.30
CA VAL A 207 16.42 12.67 16.48
C VAL A 207 16.45 14.21 16.50
N LYS A 208 17.64 14.81 16.67
CA LYS A 208 17.83 16.27 16.69
C LYS A 208 18.84 16.73 15.65
N LEU A 209 18.60 17.87 15.05
CA LEU A 209 19.55 18.56 14.18
C LEU A 209 20.23 19.67 14.96
N LEU A 210 21.55 19.59 15.09
CA LEU A 210 22.39 20.62 15.68
C LEU A 210 22.92 21.53 14.58
N ARG A 211 22.76 22.85 14.73
CA ARG A 211 23.37 23.84 13.84
C ARG A 211 24.40 24.68 14.56
N PHE A 212 25.50 24.94 13.87
CA PHE A 212 26.61 25.71 14.41
C PHE A 212 26.78 27.04 13.68
N SER A 213 27.46 27.99 14.32
CA SER A 213 27.72 29.33 13.78
C SER A 213 28.56 29.33 12.50
N SER A 214 29.28 28.25 12.20
CA SER A 214 29.98 28.05 10.92
C SER A 214 29.05 27.71 9.76
N GLY A 215 27.79 27.34 10.04
CA GLY A 215 26.85 26.75 9.08
C GLY A 215 26.88 25.22 9.06
N ALA A 216 27.82 24.58 9.76
CA ALA A 216 27.87 23.13 9.90
C ALA A 216 26.60 22.59 10.59
N LYS A 217 26.25 21.35 10.23
CA LYS A 217 25.07 20.63 10.71
C LYS A 217 25.49 19.23 11.14
N VAL A 218 24.99 18.78 12.27
CA VAL A 218 25.21 17.42 12.79
C VAL A 218 23.89 16.84 13.26
N ILE A 219 23.63 15.58 12.96
CA ILE A 219 22.44 14.87 13.44
C ILE A 219 22.79 14.11 14.72
N TYR A 220 22.00 14.30 15.76
CA TYR A 220 22.04 13.53 16.99
C TYR A 220 20.93 12.48 16.97
N LYS A 221 21.29 11.23 17.24
CA LYS A 221 20.34 10.13 17.39
C LYS A 221 20.45 9.58 18.82
N PRO A 222 19.37 9.62 19.63
CA PRO A 222 19.38 9.12 21.01
C PRO A 222 19.25 7.59 21.06
N ARG A 223 20.02 6.91 20.22
CA ARG A 223 20.10 5.44 20.12
C ARG A 223 21.49 5.03 19.61
N PRO A 224 21.94 3.80 19.91
CA PRO A 224 23.23 3.29 19.42
C PRO A 224 23.34 3.37 17.90
N LEU A 225 24.48 3.83 17.39
CA LEU A 225 24.77 3.86 15.94
C LEU A 225 25.79 2.80 15.49
N ILE A 226 26.05 1.78 16.32
CA ILE A 226 26.98 0.69 15.97
C ILE A 226 26.59 0.02 14.65
N LEU A 227 25.30 -0.08 14.35
CA LEU A 227 24.79 -0.63 13.11
C LEU A 227 25.23 0.18 11.86
N HIS A 228 25.51 1.48 11.98
CA HIS A 228 26.03 2.30 10.86
C HIS A 228 27.48 1.97 10.54
N GLU A 229 28.28 1.66 11.56
CA GLU A 229 29.64 1.15 11.40
C GLU A 229 29.60 -0.22 10.69
N ARG A 230 28.75 -1.14 11.16
CA ARG A 230 28.54 -2.45 10.50
C ARG A 230 28.08 -2.34 9.07
N PHE A 231 27.12 -1.44 8.80
CA PHE A 231 26.61 -1.23 7.46
C PHE A 231 27.69 -0.65 6.54
N THR A 232 28.54 0.25 7.05
CA THR A 232 29.68 0.77 6.30
C THR A 232 30.67 -0.34 5.95
N ASP A 233 31.03 -1.22 6.89
CA ASP A 233 31.89 -2.39 6.62
C ASP A 233 31.30 -3.28 5.50
N VAL A 234 29.99 -3.54 5.56
CA VAL A 234 29.27 -4.35 4.55
C VAL A 234 29.29 -3.67 3.18
N VAL A 235 29.01 -2.36 3.13
CA VAL A 235 29.01 -1.57 1.90
C VAL A 235 30.41 -1.49 1.29
N GLU A 236 31.45 -1.24 2.10
CA GLU A 236 32.83 -1.23 1.62
C GLU A 236 33.27 -2.58 1.07
N HIS A 237 32.82 -3.68 1.68
CA HIS A 237 33.06 -5.02 1.15
C HIS A 237 32.36 -5.22 -0.20
N LEU A 238 31.09 -4.83 -0.32
CA LEU A 238 30.32 -4.91 -1.56
C LEU A 238 30.95 -4.06 -2.68
N ASN A 239 31.39 -2.85 -2.36
CA ASN A 239 31.99 -1.90 -3.30
C ASN A 239 33.24 -2.46 -4.01
N LYS A 240 34.00 -3.37 -3.39
CA LYS A 240 35.15 -4.03 -4.02
C LYS A 240 34.78 -4.82 -5.29
N ARG A 241 33.51 -5.21 -5.42
CA ARG A 241 32.96 -5.93 -6.59
C ARG A 241 32.22 -5.02 -7.57
N LEU A 242 32.08 -3.72 -7.28
CA LEU A 242 31.27 -2.77 -8.04
C LEU A 242 32.08 -1.53 -8.46
N PRO A 243 33.22 -1.70 -9.16
CA PRO A 243 34.08 -0.58 -9.52
C PRO A 243 33.33 0.45 -10.40
N GLY A 244 33.36 1.71 -10.01
CA GLY A 244 32.67 2.83 -10.67
C GLY A 244 31.19 3.00 -10.31
N LEU A 245 30.63 2.12 -9.47
CA LEU A 245 29.26 2.18 -8.95
C LEU A 245 29.24 2.03 -7.42
N GLU A 246 30.30 2.46 -6.75
CA GLU A 246 30.45 2.35 -5.30
C GLU A 246 29.34 3.14 -4.59
N LEU A 247 28.71 2.49 -3.60
CA LEU A 247 27.77 3.10 -2.69
C LEU A 247 28.50 3.88 -1.61
N ARG A 248 27.90 5.01 -1.17
CA ARG A 248 28.37 5.79 -0.04
C ARG A 248 27.41 5.67 1.14
N THR A 249 27.94 5.45 2.34
CA THR A 249 27.20 5.51 3.61
C THR A 249 27.33 6.88 4.27
N ALA A 250 26.45 7.17 5.21
CA ALA A 250 26.57 8.37 6.05
C ALA A 250 27.60 8.12 7.17
N ASP A 251 28.56 9.04 7.34
CA ASP A 251 29.55 8.92 8.41
C ASP A 251 28.90 9.03 9.78
N ALA A 252 29.23 8.09 10.65
CA ALA A 252 28.69 8.00 12.00
C ALA A 252 29.80 8.05 13.04
N LEU A 253 29.47 8.59 14.21
CA LEU A 253 30.25 8.50 15.43
C LEU A 253 29.41 7.74 16.48
N PRO A 254 29.54 6.40 16.54
CA PRO A 254 28.81 5.60 17.52
C PRO A 254 29.26 5.90 18.96
N ARG A 255 28.29 5.85 19.87
CA ARG A 255 28.47 5.83 21.33
C ARG A 255 27.69 4.66 21.91
N GLY A 256 27.77 4.47 23.23
CA GLY A 256 27.15 3.33 23.90
C GLY A 256 25.65 3.24 23.64
N ASP A 257 24.91 4.30 23.98
CA ASP A 257 23.44 4.38 23.93
C ASP A 257 22.92 5.50 23.00
N TYR A 258 23.81 6.18 22.27
CA TYR A 258 23.49 7.25 21.32
C TYR A 258 24.51 7.29 20.17
N GLY A 259 24.38 8.26 19.27
CA GLY A 259 25.48 8.61 18.37
C GLY A 259 25.21 9.87 17.55
N TRP A 260 26.22 10.26 16.80
CA TRP A 260 26.19 11.41 15.89
C TRP A 260 26.31 10.94 14.46
N LEU A 261 25.56 11.56 13.56
CA LEU A 261 25.60 11.27 12.12
C LEU A 261 25.93 12.56 11.36
N ARG A 262 26.79 12.46 10.35
CA ARG A 262 27.06 13.55 9.43
C ARG A 262 25.75 13.97 8.75
N PHE A 263 25.50 15.26 8.69
CA PHE A 263 24.37 15.78 7.93
C PHE A 263 24.63 15.60 6.43
N VAL A 264 23.80 14.81 5.76
CA VAL A 264 23.90 14.57 4.31
C VAL A 264 23.10 15.65 3.58
N GLU A 265 23.77 16.48 2.80
CA GLU A 265 23.11 17.51 2.00
C GLU A 265 22.58 16.93 0.68
N HIS A 266 21.35 17.31 0.30
CA HIS A 266 20.87 17.10 -1.06
C HIS A 266 21.75 17.88 -2.03
N ARG A 267 22.23 17.21 -3.09
CA ARG A 267 23.03 17.85 -4.15
C ARG A 267 22.51 17.43 -5.51
N PRO A 268 22.38 18.36 -6.48
CA PRO A 268 21.95 18.02 -7.82
C PRO A 268 23.00 17.15 -8.53
N CYS A 269 22.53 16.32 -9.46
CA CYS A 269 23.34 15.65 -10.46
C CYS A 269 23.94 16.68 -11.43
N ALA A 270 25.18 16.46 -11.88
CA ALA A 270 25.85 17.34 -12.82
C ALA A 270 25.38 17.12 -14.27
N ASP A 271 25.04 15.88 -14.63
CA ASP A 271 24.59 15.50 -15.97
C ASP A 271 23.66 14.27 -15.95
N ILE A 272 23.16 13.86 -17.12
CA ILE A 272 22.30 12.68 -17.26
C ILE A 272 23.05 11.37 -16.93
N GLY A 273 24.38 11.35 -17.03
CA GLY A 273 25.21 10.21 -16.64
C GLY A 273 25.27 10.03 -15.13
N ASP A 274 25.28 11.12 -14.36
CA ASP A 274 25.09 11.10 -12.90
C ASP A 274 23.72 10.51 -12.54
N VAL A 275 22.66 10.87 -13.27
CA VAL A 275 21.31 10.32 -13.04
C VAL A 275 21.27 8.82 -13.33
N ASP A 276 21.87 8.35 -14.44
CA ASP A 276 21.97 6.91 -14.74
C ASP A 276 22.75 6.16 -13.65
N ARG A 277 23.88 6.71 -13.19
CA ARG A 277 24.64 6.16 -12.06
C ARG A 277 23.84 6.15 -10.76
N PHE A 278 23.09 7.21 -10.47
CA PHE A 278 22.22 7.29 -9.30
C PHE A 278 21.25 6.12 -9.26
N TYR A 279 20.51 5.87 -10.34
CA TYR A 279 19.53 4.77 -10.37
C TYR A 279 20.17 3.39 -10.38
N ARG A 280 21.34 3.22 -11.00
CA ARG A 280 22.12 1.98 -10.85
C ARG A 280 22.53 1.75 -9.39
N ARG A 281 23.02 2.77 -8.70
CA ARG A 281 23.34 2.70 -7.27
C ARG A 281 22.10 2.44 -6.42
N GLN A 282 20.95 3.02 -6.78
CA GLN A 282 19.68 2.76 -6.12
C GLN A 282 19.27 1.28 -6.25
N GLY A 283 19.46 0.68 -7.43
CA GLY A 283 19.25 -0.75 -7.65
C GLY A 283 20.19 -1.63 -6.84
N ILE A 284 21.49 -1.27 -6.77
CA ILE A 284 22.48 -1.97 -5.94
C ILE A 284 22.06 -1.90 -4.46
N LEU A 285 21.66 -0.72 -3.99
CA LEU A 285 21.17 -0.51 -2.63
C LEU A 285 19.92 -1.36 -2.35
N LEU A 286 18.98 -1.45 -3.30
CA LEU A 286 17.80 -2.30 -3.17
C LEU A 286 18.17 -3.79 -3.00
N ALA A 287 19.15 -4.29 -3.76
CA ALA A 287 19.63 -5.67 -3.62
C ALA A 287 20.24 -5.93 -2.23
N LEU A 288 21.00 -4.96 -1.70
CA LEU A 288 21.56 -5.03 -0.36
C LEU A 288 20.46 -5.01 0.71
N LEU A 289 19.49 -4.11 0.60
CA LEU A 289 18.37 -4.00 1.54
C LEU A 289 17.50 -5.27 1.55
N TYR A 290 17.26 -5.84 0.37
CA TYR A 290 16.57 -7.14 0.23
C TYR A 290 17.31 -8.26 0.97
N ALA A 291 18.63 -8.34 0.78
CA ALA A 291 19.48 -9.35 1.41
C ALA A 291 19.53 -9.22 2.94
N LEU A 292 19.35 -8.01 3.49
CA LEU A 292 19.42 -7.72 4.92
C LEU A 292 18.07 -7.72 5.65
N ASP A 293 16.97 -8.09 4.98
CA ASP A 293 15.60 -7.97 5.51
C ASP A 293 15.30 -6.56 6.05
N ALA A 294 15.75 -5.53 5.32
CA ALA A 294 15.43 -4.15 5.64
C ALA A 294 13.96 -3.84 5.37
N THR A 295 13.37 -2.97 6.18
CA THR A 295 12.04 -2.36 5.95
C THR A 295 12.08 -0.86 6.23
N ASP A 296 10.97 -0.18 5.99
CA ASP A 296 10.79 1.24 6.34
C ASP A 296 11.79 2.19 5.64
N VAL A 297 12.22 1.83 4.43
CA VAL A 297 13.10 2.67 3.60
C VAL A 297 12.25 3.61 2.73
N HIS A 298 11.44 4.45 3.38
CA HIS A 298 10.58 5.46 2.75
C HIS A 298 11.37 6.72 2.33
N TYR A 299 10.68 7.63 1.65
CA TYR A 299 11.29 8.81 1.01
C TYR A 299 12.09 9.73 1.95
N GLU A 300 11.81 9.74 3.25
CA GLU A 300 12.54 10.58 4.20
C GLU A 300 13.90 9.97 4.60
N ASN A 301 14.05 8.65 4.45
CA ASN A 301 15.24 7.93 4.86
C ASN A 301 16.37 7.93 3.82
N ILE A 302 16.14 8.49 2.63
CA ILE A 302 17.14 8.58 1.55
C ILE A 302 17.39 10.04 1.18
N ILE A 303 18.67 10.39 1.03
CA ILE A 303 19.08 11.68 0.49
C ILE A 303 19.82 11.48 -0.83
N ALA A 304 19.32 12.09 -1.89
CA ALA A 304 19.99 12.17 -3.17
C ALA A 304 21.10 13.23 -3.14
N CYS A 305 22.35 12.79 -3.25
CA CYS A 305 23.52 13.65 -3.08
C CYS A 305 24.47 13.52 -4.28
N GLY A 306 24.12 14.19 -5.37
CA GLY A 306 24.73 13.99 -6.68
C GLY A 306 24.25 12.66 -7.26
N ASP A 307 25.18 11.80 -7.63
CA ASP A 307 24.91 10.46 -8.15
C ASP A 307 24.80 9.38 -7.05
N GLN A 308 24.69 9.78 -5.77
CA GLN A 308 24.68 8.89 -4.60
C GLN A 308 23.32 8.90 -3.88
N PRO A 309 22.60 7.77 -3.81
CA PRO A 309 21.47 7.58 -2.89
C PRO A 309 22.00 7.20 -1.50
N VAL A 310 22.04 8.15 -0.57
CA VAL A 310 22.57 7.90 0.78
C VAL A 310 21.44 7.59 1.74
N LEU A 311 21.49 6.41 2.34
CA LEU A 311 20.57 5.97 3.38
C LEU A 311 21.00 6.60 4.73
N ILE A 312 20.10 7.38 5.34
CA ILE A 312 20.37 8.12 6.59
C ILE A 312 19.70 7.49 7.81
N ASP A 313 18.81 6.52 7.61
CA ASP A 313 18.28 5.68 8.68
C ASP A 313 18.31 4.21 8.30
N ILE A 314 18.81 3.40 9.22
CA ILE A 314 19.04 1.95 9.04
C ILE A 314 18.66 1.15 10.28
N GLU A 315 17.95 1.76 11.24
CA GLU A 315 17.60 1.07 12.48
C GLU A 315 16.69 -0.15 12.27
N THR A 316 16.05 -0.23 11.10
CA THR A 316 15.13 -1.29 10.69
C THR A 316 15.77 -2.39 9.82
N LEU A 317 17.11 -2.51 9.77
CA LEU A 317 17.76 -3.70 9.21
C LEU A 317 17.45 -4.94 10.07
N PHE A 318 17.49 -6.14 9.46
CA PHE A 318 17.20 -7.40 10.13
C PHE A 318 15.78 -7.48 10.75
N GLN A 319 14.75 -6.99 10.05
CA GLN A 319 13.40 -7.14 10.59
C GLN A 319 13.01 -8.62 10.72
N PRO A 320 12.41 -9.03 11.86
CA PRO A 320 11.86 -10.37 12.05
C PRO A 320 10.96 -10.78 10.88
N SER A 321 10.99 -12.05 10.47
CA SER A 321 10.14 -12.53 9.39
C SER A 321 8.67 -12.18 9.65
N PRO A 322 7.91 -11.79 8.62
CA PRO A 322 6.47 -11.67 8.77
C PRO A 322 5.89 -13.03 9.21
N PRO A 323 4.74 -13.03 9.91
CA PRO A 323 4.03 -14.27 10.18
C PRO A 323 3.73 -15.01 8.87
N ASP A 324 3.64 -16.33 8.93
CA ASP A 324 3.21 -17.12 7.79
C ASP A 324 1.82 -16.64 7.34
N PRO A 325 1.59 -16.49 6.03
CA PRO A 325 0.32 -16.00 5.53
C PRO A 325 -0.82 -16.95 5.95
N PRO A 326 -2.05 -16.42 6.15
CA PRO A 326 -3.23 -17.24 6.38
C PRO A 326 -3.35 -18.32 5.29
N GLU A 327 -3.68 -19.55 5.70
CA GLU A 327 -3.78 -20.73 4.81
C GLU A 327 -2.48 -21.17 4.11
N GLY A 328 -1.33 -20.55 4.40
CA GLY A 328 -0.02 -20.95 3.89
C GLY A 328 0.20 -20.67 2.40
N ASP A 329 -0.37 -19.61 1.82
CA ASP A 329 -0.19 -19.31 0.40
C ASP A 329 1.29 -19.00 0.04
N PRO A 330 1.96 -19.82 -0.81
CA PRO A 330 3.37 -19.63 -1.15
C PRO A 330 3.63 -18.33 -1.93
N ALA A 331 2.66 -17.83 -2.72
CA ALA A 331 2.82 -16.54 -3.39
C ALA A 331 2.74 -15.37 -2.39
N ALA A 332 1.86 -15.47 -1.38
CA ALA A 332 1.80 -14.48 -0.30
C ALA A 332 3.08 -14.49 0.55
N ALA A 333 3.60 -15.67 0.87
CA ALA A 333 4.86 -15.82 1.60
C ALA A 333 6.05 -15.22 0.83
N MET A 334 6.10 -15.43 -0.48
CA MET A 334 7.11 -14.82 -1.36
C MET A 334 6.98 -13.29 -1.36
N LEU A 335 5.78 -12.75 -1.58
CA LEU A 335 5.53 -11.30 -1.60
C LEU A 335 5.99 -10.64 -0.29
N ALA A 336 5.63 -11.24 0.84
CA ALA A 336 5.96 -10.74 2.17
C ALA A 336 7.46 -10.72 2.49
N ARG A 337 8.27 -11.55 1.80
CA ARG A 337 9.74 -11.64 1.97
C ARG A 337 10.55 -10.94 0.87
N SER A 338 9.86 -10.35 -0.10
CA SER A 338 10.45 -9.79 -1.33
C SER A 338 11.03 -8.38 -1.17
N VAL A 339 11.62 -7.85 -2.26
CA VAL A 339 12.03 -6.44 -2.42
C VAL A 339 10.95 -5.43 -2.05
N GLN A 340 9.66 -5.77 -2.16
CA GLN A 340 8.56 -4.87 -1.83
C GLN A 340 8.54 -4.51 -0.34
N ARG A 341 8.95 -5.45 0.52
CA ARG A 341 9.00 -5.28 1.98
C ARG A 341 9.91 -4.13 2.43
N THR A 342 10.89 -3.75 1.60
CA THR A 342 11.84 -2.68 1.91
C THR A 342 11.19 -1.31 2.03
N LEU A 343 10.02 -1.10 1.41
CA LEU A 343 9.39 0.21 1.19
C LEU A 343 10.24 1.17 0.34
N LEU A 344 11.34 0.71 -0.27
CA LEU A 344 12.08 1.49 -1.26
C LEU A 344 11.30 1.56 -2.59
N LEU A 345 10.65 0.45 -2.97
CA LEU A 345 9.82 0.39 -4.18
C LEU A 345 8.43 1.00 -3.97
N PRO A 346 7.79 1.52 -5.02
CA PRO A 346 6.46 2.12 -4.95
C PRO A 346 5.46 1.25 -4.18
N GLN A 347 4.84 1.86 -3.17
CA GLN A 347 3.77 1.24 -2.40
C GLN A 347 2.75 2.33 -2.04
N LEU A 348 1.53 2.15 -2.54
CA LEU A 348 0.46 3.13 -2.38
C LEU A 348 -0.18 3.00 -1.00
N PHE A 349 -0.18 4.11 -0.26
CA PHE A 349 -0.97 4.29 0.93
C PHE A 349 -2.35 4.85 0.53
N ALA A 350 -3.40 4.05 0.67
CA ALA A 350 -4.76 4.39 0.27
C ALA A 350 -5.59 4.96 1.44
N GLY A 351 -6.65 5.71 1.09
CA GLY A 351 -7.59 6.32 2.03
C GLY A 351 -8.85 6.79 1.30
N GLU A 352 -9.72 7.52 2.00
CA GLU A 352 -11.02 7.97 1.49
C GLU A 352 -10.89 8.83 0.22
N ASP A 353 -9.84 9.65 0.13
CA ASP A 353 -9.65 10.65 -0.94
C ASP A 353 -8.65 10.22 -2.03
N GLY A 354 -8.22 8.95 -2.03
CA GLY A 354 -7.33 8.40 -3.06
C GLY A 354 -6.17 7.58 -2.47
N ALA A 355 -5.01 7.65 -3.11
CA ALA A 355 -3.81 6.98 -2.64
C ALA A 355 -2.56 7.83 -2.92
N VAL A 356 -1.54 7.68 -2.08
CA VAL A 356 -0.25 8.37 -2.22
C VAL A 356 0.90 7.38 -2.06
N ASP A 357 1.94 7.52 -2.88
CA ASP A 357 3.17 6.73 -2.74
C ASP A 357 4.08 7.37 -1.68
N ILE A 358 4.48 6.60 -0.67
CA ILE A 358 5.40 7.03 0.39
C ILE A 358 6.75 6.29 0.32
N SER A 359 6.99 5.53 -0.76
CA SER A 359 8.20 4.72 -0.90
C SER A 359 9.49 5.56 -0.98
N GLY A 360 10.65 4.94 -0.80
CA GLY A 360 11.95 5.57 -1.03
C GLY A 360 12.17 6.12 -2.44
N LEU A 361 11.37 5.68 -3.41
CA LEU A 361 11.33 6.18 -4.79
C LEU A 361 10.24 7.23 -5.04
N ALA A 362 9.35 7.47 -4.09
CA ALA A 362 8.41 8.58 -4.10
C ALA A 362 9.09 9.86 -3.62
N GLY A 363 8.74 11.05 -4.09
CA GLY A 363 9.41 12.26 -3.58
C GLY A 363 8.85 13.60 -3.99
N ARG A 364 7.80 13.62 -4.83
CA ARG A 364 7.19 14.88 -5.30
C ARG A 364 6.18 15.49 -4.33
N GLY A 365 5.87 14.79 -3.23
CA GLY A 365 4.74 15.13 -2.38
C GLY A 365 3.41 14.89 -3.11
N GLY A 366 2.32 15.40 -2.54
CA GLY A 366 0.99 15.24 -3.14
C GLY A 366 -0.13 15.44 -2.15
N LYS A 367 -1.37 15.15 -2.55
CA LYS A 367 -2.49 15.12 -1.61
C LYS A 367 -2.40 13.85 -0.77
N LEU A 368 -2.60 14.00 0.54
CA LEU A 368 -2.81 12.84 1.40
C LEU A 368 -4.17 12.22 1.07
N PRO A 369 -4.31 10.89 1.20
CA PRO A 369 -5.54 10.18 0.89
C PRO A 369 -6.58 10.30 2.01
N THR A 370 -6.31 11.11 3.03
CA THR A 370 -7.22 11.39 4.14
C THR A 370 -7.13 12.85 4.51
N ASP A 371 -8.28 13.44 4.83
CA ASP A 371 -8.35 14.76 5.45
C ASP A 371 -7.52 14.86 6.73
N ARG A 372 -7.00 16.06 6.98
CA ARG A 372 -6.37 16.46 8.24
C ARG A 372 -7.24 17.47 8.98
N VAL A 373 -7.03 17.55 10.29
CA VAL A 373 -7.65 18.56 11.14
C VAL A 373 -6.95 19.91 10.95
N ASP A 374 -7.73 20.97 10.74
CA ASP A 374 -7.26 22.37 10.70
C ASP A 374 -8.28 23.31 11.36
N TRP A 375 -8.03 24.62 11.32
CA TRP A 375 -8.80 25.62 12.04
C TRP A 375 -9.36 26.70 11.11
N ALA A 376 -10.69 26.85 11.09
CA ALA A 376 -11.36 27.96 10.44
C ALA A 376 -11.45 29.17 11.38
N ASP A 377 -11.35 30.38 10.82
CA ASP A 377 -11.30 31.66 11.54
C ASP A 377 -10.24 31.70 12.68
N PRO A 378 -9.00 31.25 12.43
CA PRO A 378 -7.97 31.15 13.47
C PRO A 378 -7.61 32.52 14.04
N GLY A 379 -7.33 32.59 15.35
CA GLY A 379 -7.03 33.85 16.04
C GLY A 379 -8.25 34.71 16.36
N THR A 380 -9.46 34.18 16.21
CA THR A 380 -10.71 34.88 16.52
C THR A 380 -11.56 34.10 17.51
N ASP A 381 -12.52 34.76 18.17
CA ASP A 381 -13.54 34.08 18.98
C ASP A 381 -14.46 33.15 18.15
N ARG A 382 -14.33 33.13 16.82
CA ARG A 382 -15.05 32.24 15.89
C ARG A 382 -14.28 31.01 15.47
N MET A 383 -13.06 30.85 15.98
CA MET A 383 -12.20 29.72 15.71
C MET A 383 -12.94 28.40 15.96
N ARG A 384 -12.85 27.48 14.98
CA ARG A 384 -13.47 26.15 15.07
C ARG A 384 -12.67 25.14 14.27
N LEU A 385 -12.78 23.88 14.67
CA LEU A 385 -12.19 22.75 13.97
C LEU A 385 -12.88 22.57 12.60
N VAL A 386 -12.08 22.34 11.57
CA VAL A 386 -12.51 21.91 10.23
C VAL A 386 -11.64 20.76 9.76
N ARG A 387 -12.17 19.96 8.84
CA ARG A 387 -11.39 18.97 8.09
C ARG A 387 -11.05 19.54 6.72
N VAL A 388 -9.79 19.41 6.33
CA VAL A 388 -9.29 19.89 5.05
C VAL A 388 -8.39 18.82 4.42
N PRO A 389 -8.30 18.77 3.08
CA PRO A 389 -7.39 17.85 2.41
C PRO A 389 -5.96 18.00 2.94
N GLY A 390 -5.34 16.87 3.28
CA GLY A 390 -3.94 16.85 3.68
C GLY A 390 -2.99 17.00 2.49
N GLU A 391 -1.79 17.52 2.74
CA GLU A 391 -0.71 17.57 1.75
C GLU A 391 0.53 16.88 2.32
N LEU A 392 1.14 16.00 1.52
CA LEU A 392 2.43 15.39 1.75
C LEU A 392 3.49 16.30 1.14
N ALA A 393 4.47 16.71 1.95
CA ALA A 393 5.62 17.45 1.45
C ALA A 393 6.51 16.54 0.60
N GLY A 394 7.19 17.13 -0.40
CA GLY A 394 8.22 16.40 -1.15
C GLY A 394 9.46 16.09 -0.30
N GLY A 395 10.23 15.11 -0.76
CA GLY A 395 11.46 14.65 -0.12
C GLY A 395 12.73 15.15 -0.81
N ASN A 396 13.88 14.84 -0.21
CA ASN A 396 15.20 15.06 -0.79
C ASN A 396 15.81 13.77 -1.34
N ASN A 397 14.99 12.79 -1.69
CA ASN A 397 15.41 11.45 -2.10
C ASN A 397 15.53 11.28 -3.61
N LEU A 398 14.98 12.18 -4.41
CA LEU A 398 15.05 12.13 -5.87
C LEU A 398 16.29 12.87 -6.41
N PRO A 399 16.95 12.33 -7.44
CA PRO A 399 18.04 13.01 -8.12
C PRO A 399 17.49 14.23 -8.86
N ARG A 400 18.23 15.34 -8.80
CA ARG A 400 17.84 16.60 -9.43
C ARG A 400 18.81 16.98 -10.54
N LEU A 401 18.30 17.23 -11.74
CA LEU A 401 19.08 17.71 -12.90
C LEU A 401 18.41 18.97 -13.45
N ASP A 402 19.18 20.04 -13.68
CA ASP A 402 18.68 21.33 -14.18
C ASP A 402 17.46 21.89 -13.43
N GLY A 403 17.45 21.69 -12.11
CA GLY A 403 16.37 22.16 -11.22
C GLY A 403 15.10 21.31 -11.24
N ARG A 404 15.10 20.14 -11.89
CA ARG A 404 13.97 19.21 -11.96
C ARG A 404 14.30 17.88 -11.27
N ASP A 405 13.35 17.38 -10.49
CA ASP A 405 13.45 16.04 -9.91
C ASP A 405 13.13 15.00 -11.00
N ILE A 406 14.08 14.10 -11.24
CA ILE A 406 13.96 13.02 -12.23
C ILE A 406 13.23 11.84 -11.59
N THR A 407 12.34 11.19 -12.33
CA THR A 407 11.54 10.07 -11.81
C THR A 407 12.22 8.74 -12.08
N PRO A 408 12.00 7.73 -11.19
CA PRO A 408 12.53 6.39 -11.39
C PRO A 408 11.97 5.70 -12.64
N THR A 409 10.77 6.06 -13.09
CA THR A 409 10.08 5.46 -14.23
C THR A 409 10.85 5.67 -15.55
N GLU A 410 11.46 6.85 -15.73
CA GLU A 410 12.31 7.19 -16.88
C GLU A 410 13.64 6.39 -16.91
N HIS A 411 14.04 5.86 -15.75
CA HIS A 411 15.31 5.16 -15.54
C HIS A 411 15.15 3.74 -14.97
N SER A 412 13.99 3.11 -15.18
CA SER A 412 13.69 1.76 -14.69
C SER A 412 14.71 0.70 -15.13
N ALA A 413 15.21 0.81 -16.37
CA ALA A 413 16.26 -0.07 -16.89
C ALA A 413 17.59 0.09 -16.15
N ALA A 414 17.95 1.32 -15.74
CA ALA A 414 19.17 1.58 -14.96
C ALA A 414 19.06 1.00 -13.55
N LEU A 415 17.88 1.16 -12.92
CA LEU A 415 17.59 0.57 -11.62
C LEU A 415 17.66 -0.96 -11.65
N LEU A 416 16.98 -1.61 -12.62
CA LEU A 416 17.05 -3.07 -12.79
C LEU A 416 18.47 -3.56 -13.08
N ALA A 417 19.24 -2.85 -13.90
CA ALA A 417 20.64 -3.18 -14.15
C ALA A 417 21.49 -3.06 -12.89
N GLY A 418 21.25 -2.03 -12.07
CA GLY A 418 21.88 -1.89 -10.75
C GLY A 418 21.52 -3.02 -9.79
N PHE A 419 20.25 -3.38 -9.73
CA PHE A 419 19.76 -4.49 -8.90
C PHE A 419 20.44 -5.80 -9.26
N ARG A 420 20.51 -6.15 -10.55
CA ARG A 420 21.24 -7.34 -11.05
C ARG A 420 22.69 -7.35 -10.60
N LEU A 421 23.40 -6.24 -10.81
CA LEU A 421 24.81 -6.11 -10.42
C LEU A 421 25.01 -6.28 -8.91
N GLY A 422 24.16 -5.64 -8.10
CA GLY A 422 24.20 -5.77 -6.64
C GLY A 422 23.89 -7.19 -6.18
N TYR A 423 22.87 -7.81 -6.75
CA TYR A 423 22.46 -9.18 -6.47
C TYR A 423 23.57 -10.17 -6.79
N ASP A 424 24.17 -10.08 -7.98
CA ASP A 424 25.28 -10.94 -8.41
C ASP A 424 26.51 -10.77 -7.52
N ALA A 425 26.82 -9.53 -7.12
CA ALA A 425 27.93 -9.23 -6.23
C ALA A 425 27.71 -9.82 -4.81
N ILE A 426 26.49 -9.77 -4.30
CA ILE A 426 26.09 -10.38 -3.02
C ILE A 426 26.14 -11.91 -3.13
N SER A 427 25.53 -12.49 -4.16
CA SER A 427 25.48 -13.95 -4.33
C SER A 427 26.88 -14.55 -4.51
N THR A 428 27.76 -13.86 -5.25
CA THR A 428 29.18 -14.27 -5.40
C THR A 428 29.99 -14.12 -4.12
N GLY A 429 29.68 -13.10 -3.29
CA GLY A 429 30.37 -12.81 -2.03
C GLY A 429 29.66 -13.31 -0.77
N ARG A 430 28.77 -14.30 -0.92
CA ARG A 430 27.81 -14.71 0.10
C ARG A 430 28.44 -15.09 1.44
N ASP A 431 29.49 -15.91 1.41
CA ASP A 431 30.14 -16.41 2.63
C ASP A 431 30.82 -15.28 3.41
N GLU A 432 31.42 -14.32 2.69
CA GLU A 432 32.08 -13.18 3.32
C GLU A 432 31.05 -12.23 3.91
N LEU A 433 29.95 -11.97 3.18
CA LEU A 433 28.83 -11.20 3.71
C LEU A 433 28.28 -11.85 4.99
N ALA A 434 28.03 -13.16 4.98
CA ALA A 434 27.54 -13.88 6.15
C ALA A 434 28.47 -13.78 7.38
N GLU A 435 29.80 -13.68 7.19
CA GLU A 435 30.76 -13.39 8.26
C GLU A 435 30.63 -11.96 8.80
N HIS A 436 30.40 -10.97 7.94
CA HIS A 436 30.09 -9.61 8.38
C HIS A 436 28.79 -9.58 9.20
N LEU A 437 27.73 -10.27 8.75
CA LEU A 437 26.43 -10.26 9.43
C LEU A 437 26.47 -10.94 10.79
N ARG A 438 27.32 -11.96 10.99
CA ARG A 438 27.50 -12.60 12.32
C ARG A 438 27.98 -11.63 13.39
N ARG A 439 28.69 -10.56 13.02
CA ARG A 439 29.13 -9.52 13.97
C ARG A 439 27.99 -8.63 14.45
N CYS A 440 26.85 -8.65 13.75
CA CYS A 440 25.65 -7.89 14.10
C CYS A 440 24.75 -8.63 15.09
N ALA A 441 25.09 -9.85 15.54
CA ALA A 441 24.20 -10.70 16.33
C ALA A 441 23.67 -10.03 17.60
N GLU A 442 24.49 -9.21 18.26
CA GLU A 442 24.18 -8.49 19.50
C GLU A 442 24.01 -6.98 19.26
N ASP A 443 23.97 -6.51 18.01
CA ASP A 443 23.78 -5.10 17.71
C ASP A 443 22.26 -4.77 17.77
N PRO A 444 21.86 -3.67 18.42
CA PRO A 444 20.45 -3.35 18.61
C PRO A 444 19.80 -2.92 17.29
N ILE A 445 18.62 -3.47 17.03
CA ILE A 445 17.74 -3.13 15.90
C ILE A 445 16.38 -2.67 16.43
N ARG A 446 15.71 -1.77 15.69
CA ARG A 446 14.30 -1.43 15.91
C ARG A 446 13.45 -2.48 15.22
N VAL A 447 12.39 -2.94 15.89
CA VAL A 447 11.39 -3.84 15.30
C VAL A 447 10.09 -3.06 15.14
N LEU A 448 9.59 -2.97 13.91
CA LEU A 448 8.33 -2.29 13.61
C LEU A 448 7.16 -3.27 13.77
N ILE A 449 6.32 -3.00 14.77
CA ILE A 449 5.12 -3.80 15.06
C ILE A 449 3.92 -3.26 14.28
N ARG A 450 3.71 -1.95 14.33
CA ARG A 450 2.66 -1.24 13.57
C ARG A 450 3.25 -0.03 12.85
N PRO A 451 2.62 0.43 11.75
CA PRO A 451 2.98 1.70 11.13
C PRO A 451 2.87 2.85 12.13
N THR A 452 3.88 3.71 12.19
CA THR A 452 3.89 4.85 13.13
C THR A 452 2.68 5.79 12.97
N ASN A 453 2.12 5.91 11.76
CA ASN A 453 0.94 6.75 11.52
C ASN A 453 -0.29 6.32 12.34
N PHE A 454 -0.39 5.04 12.70
CA PHE A 454 -1.47 4.50 13.52
C PHE A 454 -1.39 5.12 14.92
N TYR A 455 -0.19 5.08 15.52
CA TYR A 455 0.06 5.65 16.83
C TYR A 455 -0.07 7.17 16.83
N PHE A 456 0.37 7.87 15.78
CA PHE A 456 0.19 9.32 15.68
C PHE A 456 -1.28 9.73 15.65
N ARG A 457 -2.10 9.02 14.86
CA ARG A 457 -3.56 9.26 14.84
C ARG A 457 -4.18 9.00 16.20
N LEU A 458 -3.78 7.92 16.88
CA LEU A 458 -4.28 7.59 18.20
C LEU A 458 -3.87 8.65 19.26
N LEU A 459 -2.62 9.13 19.23
CA LEU A 459 -2.15 10.22 20.09
C LEU A 459 -2.94 11.52 19.83
N ASP A 460 -3.11 11.91 18.57
CA ASP A 460 -3.84 13.14 18.21
C ASP A 460 -5.33 13.05 18.57
N GLU A 461 -6.01 11.95 18.21
CA GLU A 461 -7.44 11.80 18.48
C GLU A 461 -7.74 11.70 19.97
N THR A 462 -6.82 11.14 20.77
CA THR A 462 -6.97 11.08 22.23
C THR A 462 -6.70 12.42 22.94
N THR A 463 -6.42 13.50 22.20
CA THR A 463 -6.48 14.89 22.72
C THR A 463 -7.89 15.49 22.65
N HIS A 464 -8.92 14.72 22.26
CA HIS A 464 -10.30 15.19 22.27
C HIS A 464 -10.73 15.62 23.71
N PRO A 465 -11.38 16.79 23.90
CA PRO A 465 -11.65 17.33 25.24
C PRO A 465 -12.43 16.40 26.17
N ASP A 466 -13.29 15.54 25.63
CA ASP A 466 -14.05 14.57 26.43
C ASP A 466 -13.17 13.47 27.02
N LEU A 467 -12.10 13.08 26.33
CA LEU A 467 -11.10 12.12 26.80
C LEU A 467 -10.09 12.76 27.77
N LEU A 468 -10.10 14.09 27.89
CA LEU A 468 -9.14 14.82 28.72
C LEU A 468 -9.64 15.14 30.14
N ARG A 469 -10.87 14.71 30.48
CA ARG A 469 -11.47 14.92 31.80
C ARG A 469 -11.20 13.77 32.78
N ASP A 470 -11.32 12.53 32.32
CA ASP A 470 -11.01 11.34 33.12
C ASP A 470 -10.09 10.39 32.34
N ALA A 471 -9.03 9.94 32.99
CA ALA A 471 -8.06 9.03 32.41
C ALA A 471 -8.69 7.69 32.03
N ALA A 472 -9.78 7.26 32.68
CA ALA A 472 -10.50 6.06 32.28
C ALA A 472 -11.08 6.15 30.87
N ASP A 473 -11.58 7.33 30.46
CA ASP A 473 -12.15 7.53 29.12
C ASP A 473 -11.06 7.46 28.05
N ARG A 474 -9.92 8.11 28.29
CA ARG A 474 -8.76 8.03 27.39
C ARG A 474 -8.17 6.63 27.33
N ASP A 475 -8.10 5.94 28.47
CA ASP A 475 -7.60 4.58 28.55
C ASP A 475 -8.51 3.62 27.75
N HIS A 476 -9.83 3.81 27.82
CA HIS A 476 -10.79 3.05 27.01
C HIS A 476 -10.62 3.30 25.50
N ALA A 477 -10.26 4.53 25.09
CA ALA A 477 -9.96 4.81 23.68
C ALA A 477 -8.75 3.98 23.16
N PHE A 478 -7.82 3.61 24.02
CA PHE A 478 -6.71 2.72 23.66
C PHE A 478 -7.10 1.23 23.59
N ASP A 479 -8.32 0.83 23.98
CA ASP A 479 -8.80 -0.54 23.77
C ASP A 479 -8.92 -0.89 22.27
N LEU A 480 -8.85 0.12 21.38
CA LEU A 480 -8.66 -0.08 19.94
C LEU A 480 -7.42 -0.95 19.63
N LEU A 481 -6.34 -0.86 20.42
CA LEU A 481 -5.17 -1.73 20.26
C LEU A 481 -5.50 -3.21 20.45
N GLU A 482 -6.36 -3.53 21.42
CA GLU A 482 -6.79 -4.91 21.68
C GLU A 482 -7.71 -5.40 20.57
N GLN A 483 -8.62 -4.53 20.09
CA GLN A 483 -9.54 -4.83 18.98
C GLN A 483 -8.77 -5.11 17.68
N ASP A 484 -7.79 -4.27 17.35
CA ASP A 484 -6.93 -4.39 16.16
C ASP A 484 -5.94 -5.57 16.26
N SER A 485 -5.77 -6.15 17.45
CA SER A 485 -4.92 -7.33 17.69
C SER A 485 -5.71 -8.62 17.93
N ALA A 486 -7.05 -8.59 17.85
CA ALA A 486 -7.91 -9.64 18.42
C ALA A 486 -7.60 -11.06 17.90
N ASP A 487 -7.17 -11.17 16.65
CA ASP A 487 -6.87 -12.44 15.99
C ASP A 487 -5.38 -12.84 16.07
N GLU A 488 -4.53 -12.01 16.68
CA GLU A 488 -3.08 -12.23 16.78
C GLU A 488 -2.59 -12.21 18.25
N GLU A 489 -2.50 -13.39 18.86
CA GLU A 489 -2.04 -13.55 20.27
C GLU A 489 -0.69 -12.87 20.54
N LYS A 490 0.20 -12.87 19.54
CA LYS A 490 1.52 -12.24 19.64
C LYS A 490 1.42 -10.72 19.77
N LEU A 491 0.54 -10.08 19.01
CA LEU A 491 0.32 -8.64 19.09
C LEU A 491 -0.39 -8.26 20.39
N LEU A 492 -1.33 -9.08 20.87
CA LEU A 492 -2.01 -8.84 22.16
C LEU A 492 -1.03 -8.75 23.35
N ARG A 493 0.11 -9.45 23.29
CA ARG A 493 1.16 -9.37 24.32
C ARG A 493 1.86 -8.01 24.36
N LEU A 494 1.87 -7.28 23.25
CA LEU A 494 2.54 -5.98 23.12
C LEU A 494 1.67 -4.81 23.56
N VAL A 495 0.34 -4.98 23.54
CA VAL A 495 -0.62 -3.92 23.85
C VAL A 495 -0.37 -3.20 25.19
N PRO A 496 -0.04 -3.89 26.30
CA PRO A 496 0.27 -3.19 27.55
C PRO A 496 1.47 -2.24 27.42
N HIS A 497 2.51 -2.66 26.70
CA HIS A 497 3.72 -1.88 26.47
C HIS A 497 3.46 -0.70 25.53
N GLU A 498 2.66 -0.91 24.48
CA GLU A 498 2.18 0.16 23.59
C GLU A 498 1.39 1.22 24.37
N ARG A 499 0.47 0.78 25.24
CA ARG A 499 -0.35 1.69 26.08
C ARG A 499 0.52 2.54 27.01
N ASP A 500 1.57 1.96 27.60
CA ASP A 500 2.48 2.69 28.49
C ASP A 500 3.21 3.83 27.75
N ASP A 501 3.69 3.57 26.53
CA ASP A 501 4.36 4.58 25.69
C ASP A 501 3.38 5.68 25.24
N LEU A 502 2.17 5.30 24.84
CA LEU A 502 1.12 6.26 24.46
C LEU A 502 0.70 7.15 25.64
N TRP A 503 0.66 6.60 26.87
CA TRP A 503 0.44 7.38 28.10
C TRP A 503 1.62 8.29 28.47
N ALA A 504 2.84 7.97 28.03
CA ALA A 504 3.99 8.86 28.11
C ALA A 504 3.99 9.96 27.03
N GLY A 505 3.11 9.85 26.02
CA GLY A 505 2.98 10.77 24.89
C GLY A 505 3.89 10.42 23.72
N ASP A 506 4.43 9.21 23.68
CA ASP A 506 5.40 8.75 22.70
C ASP A 506 4.79 7.72 21.74
N VAL A 507 5.42 7.58 20.57
CA VAL A 507 5.17 6.45 19.68
C VAL A 507 5.81 5.21 20.30
N PRO A 508 5.08 4.08 20.44
CA PRO A 508 5.64 2.83 20.92
C PRO A 508 6.90 2.40 20.19
N MET A 509 7.90 1.95 20.94
CA MET A 509 9.18 1.51 20.41
C MET A 509 9.52 0.12 20.94
N PHE A 510 9.86 -0.77 20.01
CA PHE A 510 10.37 -2.10 20.33
C PHE A 510 11.73 -2.30 19.66
N THR A 511 12.64 -2.94 20.39
CA THR A 511 13.98 -3.26 19.91
C THR A 511 14.28 -4.74 20.06
N SER A 512 15.26 -5.23 19.34
CA SER A 512 15.76 -6.61 19.47
C SER A 512 17.23 -6.67 19.08
N HIS A 513 17.79 -7.87 19.09
CA HIS A 513 19.12 -8.17 18.57
C HIS A 513 18.98 -9.25 17.49
N PRO A 514 19.67 -9.16 16.34
CA PRO A 514 19.52 -10.12 15.24
C PRO A 514 19.75 -11.59 15.64
N GLY A 515 20.59 -11.85 16.64
CA GLY A 515 20.87 -13.19 17.18
C GLY A 515 19.85 -13.71 18.19
N SER A 516 18.83 -12.93 18.55
CA SER A 516 17.87 -13.22 19.62
C SER A 516 16.43 -13.36 19.10
N THR A 517 15.58 -14.01 19.89
CA THR A 517 14.11 -14.04 19.73
C THR A 517 13.40 -13.16 20.75
N SER A 518 14.13 -12.50 21.65
CA SER A 518 13.54 -11.60 22.64
C SER A 518 13.34 -10.21 22.04
N LEU A 519 12.16 -9.66 22.28
CA LEU A 519 11.85 -8.26 22.01
C LEU A 519 12.04 -7.46 23.30
N LEU A 520 12.49 -6.22 23.22
CA LEU A 520 12.60 -5.30 24.35
C LEU A 520 11.66 -4.13 24.11
N ASP A 521 10.89 -3.74 25.12
CA ASP A 521 10.09 -2.51 25.08
C ASP A 521 10.97 -1.25 25.24
N SER A 522 10.34 -0.08 25.21
CA SER A 522 11.01 1.22 25.35
C SER A 522 11.75 1.41 26.68
N ARG A 523 11.49 0.58 27.70
CA ARG A 523 12.08 0.61 29.04
C ARG A 523 13.17 -0.46 29.21
N GLY A 524 13.38 -1.30 28.19
CA GLY A 524 14.32 -2.41 28.21
C GLY A 524 13.78 -3.68 28.87
N GLU A 525 12.48 -3.79 29.08
CA GLU A 525 11.84 -5.02 29.59
C GLU A 525 11.63 -6.02 28.45
N SER A 526 11.94 -7.29 28.70
CA SER A 526 11.79 -8.35 27.69
C SER A 526 10.35 -8.78 27.51
N VAL A 527 9.92 -8.89 26.25
CA VAL A 527 8.64 -9.47 25.83
C VAL A 527 8.92 -10.71 24.98
N ASP A 528 8.63 -11.88 25.55
CA ASP A 528 8.95 -13.17 24.92
C ASP A 528 7.77 -13.75 24.12
N GLY A 529 8.09 -14.56 23.10
CA GLY A 529 7.10 -15.30 22.31
C GLY A 529 6.44 -14.50 21.18
N VAL A 530 7.03 -13.37 20.80
CA VAL A 530 6.58 -12.55 19.65
C VAL A 530 7.40 -12.86 18.40
N VAL A 531 8.73 -12.90 18.53
CA VAL A 531 9.65 -13.27 17.45
C VAL A 531 9.94 -14.77 17.51
N ASP A 532 9.64 -15.52 16.44
CA ASP A 532 9.78 -16.98 16.44
C ASP A 532 11.21 -17.45 16.17
N ARG A 533 11.94 -16.70 15.34
CA ARG A 533 13.27 -17.05 14.87
C ARG A 533 14.17 -15.83 14.90
N PRO A 534 15.46 -15.97 15.28
CA PRO A 534 16.41 -14.88 15.21
C PRO A 534 16.52 -14.32 13.78
N SER A 535 16.41 -13.01 13.62
CA SER A 535 16.48 -12.36 12.31
C SER A 535 17.77 -12.67 11.55
N LEU A 536 18.90 -12.84 12.26
CA LEU A 536 20.17 -13.22 11.66
C LEU A 536 20.08 -14.59 10.97
N ALA A 537 19.37 -15.55 11.57
CA ALA A 537 19.17 -16.87 10.97
C ALA A 537 18.30 -16.80 9.71
N THR A 538 17.24 -15.97 9.73
CA THR A 538 16.39 -15.71 8.55
C THR A 538 17.20 -15.07 7.43
N VAL A 539 17.97 -14.02 7.73
CA VAL A 539 18.80 -13.33 6.73
C VAL A 539 19.85 -14.27 6.14
N GLN A 540 20.47 -15.12 6.96
CA GLN A 540 21.41 -16.14 6.47
C GLN A 540 20.75 -17.18 5.57
N ALA A 541 19.52 -17.62 5.91
CA ALA A 541 18.74 -18.51 5.06
C ALA A 541 18.40 -17.84 3.72
N LYS A 542 17.94 -16.58 3.74
CA LYS A 542 17.67 -15.81 2.52
C LYS A 542 18.92 -15.68 1.66
N LEU A 543 20.07 -15.31 2.24
CA LEU A 543 21.34 -15.25 1.51
C LEU A 543 21.68 -16.60 0.85
N ALA A 544 21.39 -17.72 1.50
CA ALA A 544 21.60 -19.05 0.93
C ALA A 544 20.66 -19.35 -0.25
N GLU A 545 19.44 -18.81 -0.22
CA GLU A 545 18.39 -18.94 -1.24
C GLU A 545 18.56 -17.96 -2.42
N MET A 546 19.48 -16.99 -2.34
CA MET A 546 19.70 -16.02 -3.42
C MET A 546 20.32 -16.65 -4.69
N ASP A 547 19.48 -17.13 -5.59
CA ASP A 547 19.82 -17.82 -6.83
C ASP A 547 19.16 -17.16 -8.07
N PRO A 548 19.39 -17.66 -9.30
CA PRO A 548 18.80 -17.07 -10.50
C PRO A 548 17.26 -17.07 -10.55
N LEU A 549 16.59 -17.99 -9.83
CA LEU A 549 15.12 -18.03 -9.76
C LEU A 549 14.62 -16.91 -8.85
N ASP A 550 15.21 -16.78 -7.65
CA ASP A 550 14.89 -15.67 -6.75
C ASP A 550 15.17 -14.32 -7.42
N GLN A 551 16.34 -14.14 -8.06
CA GLN A 551 16.68 -12.91 -8.78
C GLN A 551 15.60 -12.53 -9.81
N ARG A 552 15.14 -13.49 -10.62
CA ARG A 552 14.10 -13.28 -11.62
C ARG A 552 12.79 -12.82 -10.98
N ASP A 553 12.40 -13.43 -9.87
CA ASP A 553 11.14 -13.11 -9.20
C ASP A 553 11.19 -11.71 -8.56
N GLN A 554 12.34 -11.33 -7.97
CA GLN A 554 12.55 -9.96 -7.49
C GLN A 554 12.56 -8.93 -8.63
N GLU A 555 13.17 -9.24 -9.77
CA GLU A 555 13.14 -8.37 -10.96
C GLU A 555 11.74 -8.15 -11.52
N TRP A 556 10.92 -9.21 -11.52
CA TRP A 556 9.52 -9.11 -11.91
C TRP A 556 8.78 -8.15 -10.98
N LEU A 557 8.97 -8.27 -9.67
CA LEU A 557 8.36 -7.37 -8.68
C LEU A 557 8.81 -5.92 -8.82
N ILE A 558 10.10 -5.67 -9.07
CA ILE A 558 10.62 -4.32 -9.35
C ILE A 558 9.93 -3.75 -10.60
N SER A 559 9.84 -4.54 -11.66
CA SER A 559 9.21 -4.11 -12.92
C SER A 559 7.72 -3.85 -12.74
N ALA A 560 7.02 -4.72 -12.03
CA ALA A 560 5.59 -4.61 -11.72
C ALA A 560 5.32 -3.31 -10.94
N THR A 561 5.97 -3.13 -9.79
CA THR A 561 5.77 -1.96 -8.91
C THR A 561 6.08 -0.63 -9.59
N LEU A 562 7.19 -0.53 -10.34
CA LEU A 562 7.52 0.67 -11.12
C LEU A 562 6.48 0.98 -12.20
N ALA A 563 5.89 -0.04 -12.82
CA ALA A 563 4.84 0.16 -13.81
C ALA A 563 3.56 0.71 -13.18
N LEU A 564 3.22 0.32 -11.94
CA LEU A 564 2.01 0.80 -11.24
C LEU A 564 2.02 2.32 -11.02
N SER A 565 3.19 2.90 -10.73
CA SER A 565 3.36 4.34 -10.53
C SER A 565 3.09 5.19 -11.77
N THR A 566 2.98 4.59 -12.96
CA THR A 566 2.71 5.29 -14.22
C THR A 566 1.23 5.35 -14.60
N VAL A 567 0.37 4.58 -13.93
CA VAL A 567 -1.02 4.34 -14.37
C VAL A 567 -2.01 5.40 -13.89
N THR A 568 -1.60 6.30 -12.99
CA THR A 568 -2.35 7.52 -12.68
C THR A 568 -2.51 8.42 -13.92
N GLU A 569 -1.74 8.19 -14.98
CA GLU A 569 -1.95 8.75 -16.31
C GLU A 569 -2.56 7.68 -17.22
N GLY A 570 -3.89 7.76 -17.41
CA GLY A 570 -4.72 6.74 -18.07
C GLY A 570 -4.14 6.16 -19.36
N HIS A 571 -3.72 4.89 -19.30
CA HIS A 571 -3.31 4.12 -20.46
C HIS A 571 -4.51 3.35 -21.05
N HIS A 572 -5.41 4.08 -21.71
CA HIS A 572 -6.35 3.47 -22.63
C HIS A 572 -5.76 3.41 -24.04
N GLY A 573 -5.50 2.19 -24.53
CA GLY A 573 -5.63 1.85 -25.95
C GLY A 573 -4.86 2.70 -26.97
N GLY A 574 -3.55 2.84 -26.83
CA GLY A 574 -2.73 3.39 -27.91
C GLY A 574 -2.68 2.44 -29.13
N SER A 575 -3.32 2.84 -30.23
CA SER A 575 -3.10 2.22 -31.56
C SER A 575 -1.72 2.63 -32.09
N GLU A 576 -0.95 1.70 -32.65
CA GLU A 576 0.19 2.03 -33.51
C GLU A 576 -0.02 1.44 -34.89
N THR A 577 0.30 2.22 -35.93
CA THR A 577 0.52 1.70 -37.27
C THR A 577 1.87 1.01 -37.30
N ALA A 578 1.91 -0.26 -36.94
CA ALA A 578 3.06 -1.10 -37.25
C ALA A 578 2.99 -1.49 -38.74
N GLU A 579 4.01 -1.13 -39.52
CA GLU A 579 4.32 -1.72 -40.83
C GLU A 579 4.75 -3.19 -40.63
N THR A 580 3.87 -4.05 -40.11
CA THR A 580 4.12 -5.48 -40.04
C THR A 580 3.75 -6.11 -41.36
N ALA A 581 4.75 -6.44 -42.17
CA ALA A 581 4.60 -7.30 -43.34
C ALA A 581 4.21 -8.72 -42.85
N ALA A 582 2.92 -8.97 -42.65
CA ALA A 582 2.44 -10.30 -42.33
C ALA A 582 2.12 -11.09 -43.62
N PRO A 583 2.40 -12.40 -43.64
CA PRO A 583 2.00 -13.24 -44.75
C PRO A 583 0.47 -13.26 -44.86
N ASN A 584 -0.04 -13.16 -46.10
CA ASN A 584 -1.46 -13.13 -46.41
C ASN A 584 -2.15 -14.53 -46.28
N GLN A 585 -1.56 -15.44 -45.49
CA GLN A 585 -1.99 -16.82 -45.31
C GLN A 585 -2.30 -17.07 -43.83
N ALA A 586 -3.33 -17.87 -43.58
CA ALA A 586 -3.68 -18.29 -42.23
C ALA A 586 -2.49 -19.07 -41.63
N PRO A 587 -2.01 -18.70 -40.43
CA PRO A 587 -0.91 -19.42 -39.79
C PRO A 587 -1.32 -20.85 -39.43
N ASP A 588 -0.33 -21.73 -39.43
CA ASP A 588 -0.49 -23.14 -39.09
C ASP A 588 -0.97 -23.31 -37.63
N PRO A 589 -2.07 -24.04 -37.36
CA PRO A 589 -2.50 -24.38 -36.00
C PRO A 589 -1.38 -24.96 -35.12
N GLU A 590 -0.43 -25.70 -35.67
CA GLU A 590 0.71 -26.22 -34.91
C GLU A 590 1.62 -25.10 -34.39
N ARG A 591 1.80 -24.02 -35.15
CA ARG A 591 2.59 -22.86 -34.72
C ARG A 591 1.90 -22.09 -33.59
N LEU A 592 0.56 -21.96 -33.66
CA LEU A 592 -0.24 -21.38 -32.57
C LEU A 592 -0.08 -22.21 -31.30
N LEU A 593 -0.13 -23.55 -31.41
CA LEU A 593 0.05 -24.47 -30.29
C LEU A 593 1.45 -24.35 -29.66
N VAL A 594 2.51 -24.31 -30.46
CA VAL A 594 3.89 -24.15 -29.97
C VAL A 594 4.06 -22.82 -29.24
N THR A 595 3.48 -21.73 -29.78
CA THR A 595 3.51 -20.41 -29.14
C THR A 595 2.77 -20.43 -27.79
N ALA A 596 1.60 -21.08 -27.74
CA ALA A 596 0.85 -21.27 -26.50
C ALA A 596 1.63 -22.12 -25.46
N CYS A 597 2.36 -23.16 -25.90
CA CYS A 597 3.25 -23.91 -25.02
C CYS A 597 4.35 -23.03 -24.42
N GLY A 598 4.97 -22.14 -25.22
CA GLY A 598 5.98 -21.20 -24.70
C GLY A 598 5.43 -20.27 -23.62
N ILE A 599 4.19 -19.78 -23.81
CA ILE A 599 3.49 -18.97 -22.80
C ILE A 599 3.19 -19.80 -21.54
N ALA A 600 2.70 -21.03 -21.70
CA ALA A 600 2.43 -21.91 -20.57
C ALA A 600 3.70 -22.25 -19.79
N ASP A 601 4.84 -22.46 -20.45
CA ASP A 601 6.11 -22.71 -19.80
C ASP A 601 6.59 -21.50 -18.99
N GLN A 602 6.33 -20.29 -19.46
CA GLN A 602 6.57 -19.08 -18.67
C GLN A 602 5.68 -19.02 -17.42
N ILE A 603 4.38 -19.34 -17.55
CA ILE A 603 3.46 -19.39 -16.41
C ILE A 603 3.88 -20.45 -15.40
N VAL A 604 4.22 -21.66 -15.87
CA VAL A 604 4.69 -22.77 -15.02
C VAL A 604 5.96 -22.37 -14.28
N ALA A 605 6.90 -21.72 -14.96
CA ALA A 605 8.16 -21.31 -14.37
C ALA A 605 7.99 -20.23 -13.28
N ASN A 606 6.91 -19.47 -13.31
CA ASN A 606 6.62 -18.37 -12.37
C ASN A 606 5.63 -18.77 -11.26
N ALA A 607 5.28 -20.05 -11.16
CA ALA A 607 4.42 -20.55 -10.09
C ALA A 607 5.21 -20.67 -8.78
N PHE A 608 4.59 -20.22 -7.68
CA PHE A 608 5.04 -20.49 -6.33
C PHE A 608 4.27 -21.68 -5.80
N SER A 609 4.98 -22.73 -5.39
CA SER A 609 4.38 -24.02 -5.00
C SER A 609 4.95 -24.48 -3.67
N ASP A 610 4.09 -25.03 -2.82
CA ASP A 610 4.48 -25.74 -1.60
C ASP A 610 3.87 -27.16 -1.58
N GLU A 611 3.74 -27.79 -0.41
CA GLU A 611 3.11 -29.12 -0.28
C GLU A 611 1.58 -29.08 -0.39
N HIS A 612 0.94 -27.91 -0.28
CA HIS A 612 -0.50 -27.74 -0.15
C HIS A 612 -1.16 -27.13 -1.39
N ARG A 613 -0.49 -26.21 -2.08
CA ARG A 613 -1.03 -25.50 -3.25
C ARG A 613 0.04 -24.91 -4.17
N SER A 614 -0.41 -24.41 -5.31
CA SER A 614 0.35 -23.48 -6.15
C SER A 614 -0.42 -22.20 -6.36
N ASN A 615 0.29 -21.09 -6.40
CA ASN A 615 -0.26 -19.78 -6.74
C ASN A 615 0.76 -18.94 -7.50
N TRP A 616 0.34 -17.76 -7.95
CA TRP A 616 1.19 -16.78 -8.62
C TRP A 616 0.96 -15.39 -8.04
N LEU A 617 1.86 -14.48 -8.37
CA LEU A 617 1.65 -13.05 -8.18
C LEU A 617 1.02 -12.45 -9.45
N GLY A 618 0.01 -11.62 -9.26
CA GLY A 618 -0.70 -10.89 -10.30
C GLY A 618 -0.67 -9.38 -10.05
N ILE A 619 -1.05 -8.63 -11.08
CA ILE A 619 -1.31 -7.19 -10.99
C ILE A 619 -2.82 -7.01 -11.08
N GLU A 620 -3.43 -6.50 -10.02
CA GLU A 620 -4.89 -6.38 -9.91
C GLU A 620 -5.30 -4.92 -9.66
N LEU A 621 -6.44 -4.53 -10.24
CA LEU A 621 -7.06 -3.24 -10.03
C LEU A 621 -8.03 -3.36 -8.85
N VAL A 622 -7.69 -2.76 -7.71
CA VAL A 622 -8.49 -2.79 -6.49
C VAL A 622 -9.49 -1.64 -6.50
N ASP A 623 -10.76 -1.95 -6.21
CA ASP A 623 -11.90 -1.02 -6.18
C ASP A 623 -12.09 -0.15 -7.44
N ASP A 624 -11.60 -0.59 -8.61
CA ASP A 624 -11.53 0.24 -9.82
C ASP A 624 -10.73 1.56 -9.63
N ARG A 625 -9.92 1.67 -8.55
CA ARG A 625 -9.25 2.92 -8.14
C ARG A 625 -7.74 2.89 -8.35
N TYR A 626 -7.06 1.82 -7.96
CA TYR A 626 -5.60 1.75 -8.03
C TYR A 626 -5.11 0.33 -8.27
N TRP A 627 -3.99 0.21 -8.98
CA TRP A 627 -3.34 -1.07 -9.24
C TRP A 627 -2.40 -1.45 -8.10
N THR A 628 -2.32 -2.74 -7.78
CA THR A 628 -1.38 -3.30 -6.81
C THR A 628 -0.92 -4.70 -7.24
N VAL A 629 0.21 -5.15 -6.69
CA VAL A 629 0.67 -6.53 -6.81
C VAL A 629 0.08 -7.35 -5.66
N LEU A 630 -0.55 -8.48 -5.97
CA LEU A 630 -1.17 -9.37 -4.99
C LEU A 630 -0.97 -10.85 -5.38
N PRO A 631 -1.01 -11.79 -4.42
CA PRO A 631 -1.27 -13.20 -4.71
C PRO A 631 -2.60 -13.32 -5.46
N MET A 632 -2.63 -14.12 -6.52
CA MET A 632 -3.85 -14.26 -7.32
C MET A 632 -4.98 -14.88 -6.48
N GLY A 633 -6.16 -14.26 -6.56
CA GLY A 633 -7.39 -14.81 -5.99
C GLY A 633 -7.94 -15.99 -6.79
N ALA A 634 -9.11 -16.50 -6.38
CA ALA A 634 -9.75 -17.65 -7.04
C ALA A 634 -10.51 -17.31 -8.34
N GLY A 635 -10.63 -16.02 -8.71
CA GLY A 635 -11.43 -15.59 -9.85
C GLY A 635 -10.98 -16.22 -11.18
N LEU A 636 -11.89 -16.28 -12.16
CA LEU A 636 -11.56 -16.76 -13.51
C LEU A 636 -10.76 -15.73 -14.30
N GLY A 637 -11.08 -14.44 -14.14
CA GLY A 637 -10.51 -13.37 -14.96
C GLY A 637 -9.07 -13.06 -14.59
N GLU A 638 -8.82 -12.69 -13.34
CA GLU A 638 -7.50 -12.30 -12.85
C GLU A 638 -6.89 -13.29 -11.85
N GLY A 639 -7.59 -14.40 -11.58
CA GLY A 639 -7.22 -15.37 -10.56
C GLY A 639 -6.65 -16.70 -11.08
N TYR A 640 -6.24 -17.58 -10.15
CA TYR A 640 -5.61 -18.86 -10.48
C TYR A 640 -6.54 -19.83 -11.23
N CYS A 641 -7.86 -19.65 -11.15
CA CYS A 641 -8.81 -20.45 -11.95
C CYS A 641 -8.68 -20.19 -13.46
N GLY A 642 -8.39 -18.94 -13.85
CA GLY A 642 -8.10 -18.60 -15.25
C GLY A 642 -6.85 -19.27 -15.78
N VAL A 643 -5.80 -19.27 -14.96
CA VAL A 643 -4.54 -19.97 -15.26
C VAL A 643 -4.78 -21.47 -15.39
N ALA A 644 -5.48 -22.07 -14.43
CA ALA A 644 -5.80 -23.48 -14.42
C ALA A 644 -6.61 -23.90 -15.65
N LEU A 645 -7.59 -23.09 -16.08
CA LEU A 645 -8.38 -23.35 -17.29
C LEU A 645 -7.49 -23.39 -18.55
N PHE A 646 -6.58 -22.43 -18.70
CA PHE A 646 -5.65 -22.42 -19.83
C PHE A 646 -4.73 -23.64 -19.84
N LEU A 647 -4.10 -23.95 -18.71
CA LEU A 647 -3.21 -25.09 -18.57
C LEU A 647 -3.93 -26.42 -18.81
N ALA A 648 -5.16 -26.58 -18.30
CA ALA A 648 -6.01 -27.75 -18.54
C ALA A 648 -6.37 -27.90 -20.03
N GLN A 649 -6.77 -26.81 -20.69
CA GLN A 649 -7.12 -26.83 -22.10
C GLN A 649 -5.89 -27.15 -22.98
N LEU A 650 -4.73 -26.61 -22.64
CA LEU A 650 -3.47 -26.93 -23.32
C LEU A 650 -3.07 -28.40 -23.11
N ALA A 651 -3.24 -28.92 -21.90
CA ALA A 651 -2.92 -30.31 -21.59
C ALA A 651 -3.80 -31.29 -22.38
N GLU A 652 -5.08 -30.98 -22.59
CA GLU A 652 -5.98 -31.79 -23.42
C GLU A 652 -5.54 -31.83 -24.89
N LEU A 653 -5.06 -30.71 -25.43
CA LEU A 653 -4.58 -30.64 -26.82
C LEU A 653 -3.22 -31.31 -27.02
N THR A 654 -2.32 -31.20 -26.03
CA THR A 654 -0.91 -31.61 -26.15
C THR A 654 -0.62 -32.99 -25.54
N GLY A 655 -1.45 -33.45 -24.61
CA GLY A 655 -1.18 -34.65 -23.80
C GLY A 655 -0.09 -34.48 -22.73
N ILE A 656 0.42 -33.26 -22.51
CA ILE A 656 1.55 -33.01 -21.61
C ILE A 656 1.07 -33.00 -20.14
N ALA A 657 1.59 -33.95 -19.35
CA ALA A 657 1.18 -34.18 -17.96
C ALA A 657 1.42 -32.97 -17.03
N ARG A 658 2.57 -32.28 -17.14
CA ARG A 658 2.91 -31.17 -16.23
C ARG A 658 1.86 -30.04 -16.22
N TYR A 659 1.24 -29.74 -17.37
CA TYR A 659 0.20 -28.71 -17.45
C TYR A 659 -1.09 -29.18 -16.80
N ARG A 660 -1.47 -30.44 -17.03
CA ARG A 660 -2.63 -31.07 -16.40
C ARG A 660 -2.49 -31.07 -14.88
N ASP A 661 -1.34 -31.52 -14.40
CA ASP A 661 -1.10 -31.75 -12.98
C ASP A 661 -1.04 -30.39 -12.24
N LEU A 662 -0.41 -29.37 -12.82
CA LEU A 662 -0.43 -28.01 -12.26
C LEU A 662 -1.82 -27.36 -12.30
N ALA A 663 -2.59 -27.55 -13.38
CA ALA A 663 -3.97 -27.05 -13.45
C ALA A 663 -4.86 -27.64 -12.35
N ALA A 664 -4.73 -28.95 -12.10
CA ALA A 664 -5.44 -29.63 -11.03
C ALA A 664 -4.96 -29.15 -9.64
N TYR A 665 -3.66 -28.96 -9.48
CA TYR A 665 -3.06 -28.55 -8.22
C TYR A 665 -3.38 -27.10 -7.85
N ALA A 666 -3.47 -26.19 -8.83
CA ALA A 666 -3.79 -24.78 -8.59
C ALA A 666 -5.16 -24.55 -7.94
N ILE A 667 -6.12 -25.48 -8.12
CA ILE A 667 -7.48 -25.34 -7.58
C ILE A 667 -7.71 -26.10 -6.27
N THR A 668 -6.69 -26.78 -5.72
CA THR A 668 -6.79 -27.49 -4.43
C THR A 668 -7.20 -26.61 -3.24
N PRO A 669 -6.97 -25.28 -3.21
CA PRO A 669 -7.44 -24.42 -2.10
C PRO A 669 -8.95 -24.17 -2.08
N LEU A 670 -9.67 -24.43 -3.17
CA LEU A 670 -11.10 -24.07 -3.29
C LEU A 670 -12.00 -24.62 -2.17
N PRO A 671 -11.85 -25.87 -1.69
CA PRO A 671 -12.64 -26.36 -0.57
C PRO A 671 -12.46 -25.53 0.72
N GLY A 672 -11.24 -25.08 1.01
CA GLY A 672 -10.93 -24.22 2.15
C GLY A 672 -11.59 -22.85 2.00
N LEU A 673 -11.39 -22.21 0.85
CA LEU A 673 -12.07 -20.96 0.50
C LEU A 673 -13.60 -21.08 0.63
N PHE A 674 -14.18 -22.18 0.15
CA PHE A 674 -15.62 -22.42 0.25
C PHE A 674 -16.11 -22.57 1.69
N ALA A 675 -15.30 -23.17 2.57
CA ALA A 675 -15.63 -23.21 3.99
C ALA A 675 -15.64 -21.80 4.62
N THR A 676 -14.64 -20.98 4.29
CA THR A 676 -14.54 -19.58 4.73
C THR A 676 -15.74 -18.76 4.25
N LEU A 677 -16.10 -18.84 2.96
CA LEU A 677 -17.27 -18.13 2.40
C LEU A 677 -18.61 -18.61 2.97
N ARG A 678 -18.71 -19.87 3.44
CA ARG A 678 -19.93 -20.35 4.14
C ARG A 678 -20.03 -19.79 5.55
N ALA A 679 -18.90 -19.64 6.22
CA ALA A 679 -18.84 -19.07 7.57
C ALA A 679 -19.15 -17.57 7.55
N ASP A 680 -18.78 -16.87 6.47
CA ASP A 680 -18.98 -15.43 6.31
C ASP A 680 -19.83 -15.09 5.06
N ARG A 681 -21.10 -14.77 5.30
CA ARG A 681 -22.05 -14.41 4.23
C ARG A 681 -21.75 -13.05 3.60
N GLU A 682 -21.12 -12.13 4.31
CA GLU A 682 -20.77 -10.82 3.79
C GLU A 682 -19.59 -10.94 2.82
N LEU A 683 -18.61 -11.77 3.16
CA LEU A 683 -17.51 -12.11 2.26
C LEU A 683 -18.01 -12.80 0.99
N ALA A 684 -18.95 -13.75 1.10
CA ALA A 684 -19.58 -14.39 -0.06
C ALA A 684 -20.37 -13.41 -0.95
N ALA A 685 -21.08 -12.45 -0.34
CA ALA A 685 -21.77 -11.39 -1.08
C ALA A 685 -20.77 -10.48 -1.82
N THR A 686 -19.65 -10.15 -1.17
CA THR A 686 -18.56 -9.34 -1.73
C THR A 686 -17.89 -10.03 -2.91
N ALA A 687 -17.67 -11.35 -2.83
CA ALA A 687 -17.16 -12.15 -3.95
C ALA A 687 -18.09 -12.13 -5.18
N GLY A 688 -19.41 -12.01 -4.96
CA GLY A 688 -20.40 -11.79 -6.00
C GLY A 688 -20.68 -12.99 -6.91
N CYS A 689 -21.70 -12.84 -7.76
CA CYS A 689 -22.15 -13.89 -8.69
C CYS A 689 -21.53 -13.78 -10.10
N GLY A 690 -20.60 -12.85 -10.31
CA GLY A 690 -20.02 -12.52 -11.61
C GLY A 690 -19.40 -13.72 -12.35
N GLY A 691 -19.39 -13.61 -13.68
CA GLY A 691 -18.93 -14.68 -14.57
C GLY A 691 -17.42 -14.73 -14.75
N LEU A 692 -16.72 -13.59 -14.67
CA LEU A 692 -15.27 -13.52 -14.80
C LEU A 692 -14.60 -13.07 -13.49
N LEU A 693 -15.23 -12.13 -12.80
CA LEU A 693 -14.82 -11.58 -11.52
C LEU A 693 -15.90 -11.91 -10.48
N GLY A 694 -16.02 -13.19 -10.14
CA GLY A 694 -16.96 -13.69 -9.14
C GLY A 694 -17.07 -15.22 -9.09
N LEU A 695 -17.95 -15.72 -8.23
CA LEU A 695 -18.13 -17.16 -7.97
C LEU A 695 -18.65 -17.95 -9.19
N GLY A 696 -19.34 -17.28 -10.13
CA GLY A 696 -19.79 -17.89 -11.37
C GLY A 696 -18.61 -18.39 -12.21
N GLY A 697 -17.54 -17.59 -12.34
CA GLY A 697 -16.32 -17.97 -13.04
C GLY A 697 -15.59 -19.14 -12.39
N VAL A 698 -15.59 -19.20 -11.05
CA VAL A 698 -15.03 -20.33 -10.29
C VAL A 698 -15.79 -21.61 -10.62
N ALA A 699 -17.12 -21.59 -10.53
CA ALA A 699 -17.97 -22.74 -10.83
C ALA A 699 -17.82 -23.21 -12.29
N TYR A 700 -17.76 -22.26 -13.23
CA TYR A 700 -17.47 -22.56 -14.65
C TYR A 700 -16.14 -23.29 -14.79
N THR A 701 -15.08 -22.79 -14.14
CA THR A 701 -13.74 -23.39 -14.20
C THR A 701 -13.72 -24.82 -13.68
N ILE A 702 -14.34 -25.08 -12.52
CA ILE A 702 -14.37 -26.43 -11.95
C ILE A 702 -15.09 -27.39 -12.90
N ALA A 703 -16.22 -26.98 -13.49
CA ALA A 703 -16.94 -27.79 -14.47
C ALA A 703 -16.10 -28.08 -15.72
N ARG A 704 -15.34 -27.09 -16.23
CA ARG A 704 -14.40 -27.26 -17.34
C ARG A 704 -13.30 -28.26 -17.02
N LEU A 705 -12.68 -28.11 -15.85
CA LEU A 705 -11.57 -28.94 -15.41
C LEU A 705 -11.99 -30.40 -15.18
N SER A 706 -13.19 -30.64 -14.64
CA SER A 706 -13.78 -31.98 -14.52
C SER A 706 -13.74 -32.73 -15.85
N THR A 707 -14.10 -32.06 -16.95
CA THR A 707 -14.10 -32.64 -18.30
C THR A 707 -12.70 -32.72 -18.91
N LEU A 708 -11.90 -31.64 -18.83
CA LEU A 708 -10.62 -31.54 -19.53
C LEU A 708 -9.53 -32.43 -18.94
N VAL A 709 -9.52 -32.59 -17.61
CA VAL A 709 -8.43 -33.27 -16.90
C VAL A 709 -8.92 -34.44 -16.03
N GLY A 710 -10.22 -34.76 -16.09
CA GLY A 710 -10.79 -35.91 -15.38
C GLY A 710 -10.84 -35.74 -13.87
N LEU A 711 -10.94 -34.50 -13.38
CA LEU A 711 -11.02 -34.21 -11.95
C LEU A 711 -12.36 -34.69 -11.37
N PRO A 712 -12.38 -35.51 -10.30
CA PRO A 712 -13.63 -35.93 -9.64
C PRO A 712 -14.21 -34.77 -8.82
N ALA A 713 -14.79 -33.78 -9.49
CA ALA A 713 -15.15 -32.49 -8.91
C ALA A 713 -16.65 -32.29 -8.67
N GLY A 714 -17.46 -33.37 -8.71
CA GLY A 714 -18.92 -33.28 -8.55
C GLY A 714 -19.34 -32.50 -7.31
N ASP A 715 -18.86 -32.94 -6.13
CA ASP A 715 -19.12 -32.28 -4.85
C ASP A 715 -18.63 -30.81 -4.84
N LEU A 716 -17.51 -30.52 -5.50
CA LEU A 716 -16.95 -29.18 -5.55
C LEU A 716 -17.80 -28.23 -6.42
N ILE A 717 -18.38 -28.74 -7.50
CA ILE A 717 -19.29 -28.00 -8.37
C ILE A 717 -20.59 -27.68 -7.64
N GLU A 718 -21.18 -28.67 -6.96
CA GLU A 718 -22.39 -28.46 -6.13
C GLU A 718 -22.14 -27.40 -5.06
N GLN A 719 -21.01 -27.51 -4.37
CA GLN A 719 -20.57 -26.55 -3.37
C GLN A 719 -20.43 -25.12 -3.92
N ALA A 720 -19.88 -24.96 -5.12
CA ALA A 720 -19.75 -23.65 -5.78
C ALA A 720 -21.11 -23.07 -6.17
N VAL A 721 -22.04 -23.90 -6.66
CA VAL A 721 -23.41 -23.50 -7.01
C VAL A 721 -24.21 -23.08 -5.78
N ASP A 722 -24.03 -23.78 -4.65
CA ASP A 722 -24.70 -23.48 -3.39
C ASP A 722 -24.22 -22.15 -2.79
N LEU A 723 -22.94 -21.82 -2.98
CA LEU A 723 -22.32 -20.58 -2.52
C LEU A 723 -22.73 -19.34 -3.33
N MET A 724 -23.34 -19.51 -4.51
CA MET A 724 -23.77 -18.39 -5.34
C MET A 724 -24.73 -17.48 -4.56
N PRO A 725 -24.39 -16.19 -4.36
CA PRO A 725 -25.15 -15.29 -3.49
C PRO A 725 -26.51 -14.95 -4.11
N ASP A 726 -27.50 -14.71 -3.27
CA ASP A 726 -28.79 -14.20 -3.75
C ASP A 726 -28.64 -12.76 -4.25
N ALA A 727 -29.40 -12.39 -5.28
CA ALA A 727 -29.35 -11.03 -5.83
C ALA A 727 -29.94 -10.02 -4.85
N THR A 728 -29.25 -8.89 -4.67
CA THR A 728 -29.71 -7.71 -3.93
C THR A 728 -29.85 -6.52 -4.89
N PRO A 729 -30.54 -5.42 -4.50
CA PRO A 729 -30.61 -4.20 -5.32
C PRO A 729 -29.23 -3.65 -5.72
N GLU A 730 -28.23 -3.85 -4.88
CA GLU A 730 -26.84 -3.39 -5.06
C GLU A 730 -26.01 -4.33 -5.94
N THR A 731 -26.49 -5.56 -6.18
CA THR A 731 -25.77 -6.53 -7.03
C THR A 731 -25.66 -5.98 -8.46
N PRO A 732 -24.47 -5.95 -9.10
CA PRO A 732 -24.34 -5.46 -10.46
C PRO A 732 -25.12 -6.30 -11.48
N SER A 733 -25.61 -5.67 -12.55
CA SER A 733 -26.31 -6.38 -13.65
C SER A 733 -25.37 -6.92 -14.74
N GLY A 734 -24.13 -6.41 -14.81
CA GLY A 734 -23.19 -6.68 -15.90
C GLY A 734 -22.67 -8.13 -16.00
N PHE A 735 -21.83 -8.38 -17.00
CA PHE A 735 -21.29 -9.71 -17.31
C PHE A 735 -20.09 -10.10 -16.44
N THR A 736 -19.17 -9.19 -16.17
CA THR A 736 -17.92 -9.52 -15.46
C THR A 736 -18.16 -9.83 -13.98
N THR A 737 -18.82 -8.91 -13.27
CA THR A 737 -19.06 -8.97 -11.81
C THR A 737 -20.51 -9.29 -11.43
N GLY A 738 -21.43 -9.23 -12.40
CA GLY A 738 -22.86 -9.17 -12.14
C GLY A 738 -23.68 -10.38 -12.57
N LEU A 739 -25.00 -10.19 -12.48
CA LEU A 739 -26.03 -11.21 -12.74
C LEU A 739 -25.93 -11.83 -14.13
N ALA A 740 -25.58 -11.06 -15.19
CA ALA A 740 -25.49 -11.62 -16.54
C ALA A 740 -24.38 -12.68 -16.62
N GLY A 741 -23.26 -12.45 -15.94
CA GLY A 741 -22.20 -13.45 -15.79
C GLY A 741 -22.64 -14.66 -14.96
N GLY A 742 -23.42 -14.43 -13.91
CA GLY A 742 -24.03 -15.47 -13.10
C GLY A 742 -24.94 -16.39 -13.91
N VAL A 743 -25.80 -15.82 -14.78
CA VAL A 743 -26.65 -16.60 -15.70
C VAL A 743 -25.79 -17.42 -16.67
N ALA A 744 -24.80 -16.78 -17.32
CA ALA A 744 -23.97 -17.44 -18.32
C ALA A 744 -23.17 -18.62 -17.72
N SER A 745 -22.49 -18.39 -16.60
CA SER A 745 -21.70 -19.42 -15.90
C SER A 745 -22.58 -20.59 -15.43
N MET A 746 -23.69 -20.33 -14.74
CA MET A 746 -24.56 -21.37 -14.20
C MET A 746 -25.21 -22.23 -15.29
N ARG A 747 -25.57 -21.63 -16.43
CA ARG A 747 -26.02 -22.39 -17.60
C ARG A 747 -24.92 -23.26 -18.17
N SER A 748 -23.70 -22.74 -18.27
CA SER A 748 -22.57 -23.54 -18.74
C SER A 748 -22.29 -24.70 -17.79
N VAL A 749 -22.41 -24.50 -16.47
CA VAL A 749 -22.31 -25.59 -15.48
C VAL A 749 -23.39 -26.63 -15.75
N TYR A 750 -24.67 -26.24 -15.84
CA TYR A 750 -25.76 -27.16 -16.16
C TYR A 750 -25.51 -27.95 -17.46
N VAL A 751 -25.12 -27.27 -18.54
CA VAL A 751 -24.89 -27.93 -19.83
C VAL A 751 -23.78 -28.97 -19.72
N GLN A 752 -22.73 -28.73 -18.92
CA GLN A 752 -21.59 -29.64 -18.80
C GLN A 752 -21.82 -30.78 -17.80
N THR A 753 -22.63 -30.57 -16.76
CA THR A 753 -22.77 -31.52 -15.65
C THR A 753 -24.16 -32.14 -15.52
N GLY A 754 -25.19 -31.52 -16.09
CA GLY A 754 -26.60 -31.85 -15.86
C GLY A 754 -27.13 -31.45 -14.48
N LEU A 755 -26.40 -30.62 -13.72
CA LEU A 755 -26.79 -30.23 -12.36
C LEU A 755 -27.96 -29.24 -12.37
N GLU A 756 -29.16 -29.71 -12.05
CA GLU A 756 -30.40 -28.92 -12.09
C GLU A 756 -30.38 -27.70 -11.15
N SER A 757 -29.68 -27.75 -10.01
CA SER A 757 -29.55 -26.59 -9.12
C SER A 757 -28.83 -25.41 -9.79
N ALA A 758 -27.88 -25.68 -10.70
CA ALA A 758 -27.23 -24.63 -11.48
C ALA A 758 -28.22 -23.98 -12.46
N LEU A 759 -29.06 -24.77 -13.14
CA LEU A 759 -30.09 -24.21 -14.01
C LEU A 759 -31.10 -23.37 -13.24
N ALA A 760 -31.55 -23.84 -12.07
CA ALA A 760 -32.45 -23.07 -11.20
C ALA A 760 -31.85 -21.73 -10.75
N ARG A 761 -30.54 -21.69 -10.45
CA ARG A 761 -29.82 -20.45 -10.15
C ARG A 761 -29.77 -19.52 -11.37
N ALA A 762 -29.48 -20.04 -12.55
CA ALA A 762 -29.49 -19.25 -13.78
C ALA A 762 -30.86 -18.64 -14.06
N ASP A 763 -31.94 -19.41 -13.93
CA ASP A 763 -33.33 -18.94 -14.12
C ASP A 763 -33.66 -17.80 -13.14
N ARG A 764 -33.24 -17.92 -11.87
CA ARG A 764 -33.46 -16.88 -10.86
C ARG A 764 -32.75 -15.58 -11.22
N TYR A 765 -31.47 -15.63 -11.57
CA TYR A 765 -30.73 -14.42 -11.96
C TYR A 765 -31.25 -13.80 -13.26
N ALA A 766 -31.70 -14.61 -14.22
CA ALA A 766 -32.33 -14.11 -15.44
C ALA A 766 -33.65 -13.39 -15.12
N GLY A 767 -34.47 -13.95 -14.21
CA GLY A 767 -35.69 -13.29 -13.71
C GLY A 767 -35.42 -11.92 -13.07
N GLU A 768 -34.39 -11.84 -12.22
CA GLU A 768 -33.95 -10.58 -11.59
C GLU A 768 -33.48 -9.56 -12.63
N LEU A 769 -32.71 -9.97 -13.64
CA LEU A 769 -32.24 -9.10 -14.72
C LEU A 769 -33.39 -8.51 -15.57
N LEU A 770 -34.48 -9.26 -15.75
CA LEU A 770 -35.65 -8.79 -16.50
C LEU A 770 -36.43 -7.72 -15.72
N GLY A 771 -36.40 -7.78 -14.39
CA GLY A 771 -37.02 -6.78 -13.52
C GLY A 771 -36.25 -5.47 -13.38
N ARG A 772 -35.04 -5.39 -13.94
CA ARG A 772 -34.13 -4.23 -13.79
C ARG A 772 -34.08 -3.37 -15.04
N GLU A 773 -33.95 -2.06 -14.83
CA GLU A 773 -33.66 -1.11 -15.91
C GLU A 773 -32.30 -1.44 -16.55
N ARG A 774 -32.23 -1.31 -17.88
CA ARG A 774 -30.98 -1.56 -18.62
C ARG A 774 -29.99 -0.41 -18.40
N PRO A 775 -28.70 -0.71 -18.19
CA PRO A 775 -27.66 0.32 -18.22
C PRO A 775 -27.70 1.10 -19.53
N GLN A 776 -27.47 2.40 -19.48
CA GLN A 776 -27.40 3.24 -20.68
C GLN A 776 -26.12 2.97 -21.50
N GLU A 777 -25.06 2.54 -20.83
CA GLU A 777 -23.80 2.19 -21.46
C GLU A 777 -23.92 0.89 -22.26
N ARG A 778 -23.42 0.89 -23.50
CA ARG A 778 -23.53 -0.24 -24.44
C ARG A 778 -22.36 -1.22 -24.40
N SER A 779 -21.61 -1.28 -23.31
CA SER A 779 -20.47 -2.18 -23.16
C SER A 779 -20.89 -3.65 -22.92
N PHE A 780 -20.00 -4.59 -23.19
CA PHE A 780 -20.27 -6.01 -22.94
C PHE A 780 -19.99 -6.38 -21.48
N ALA A 781 -18.88 -5.89 -20.93
CA ALA A 781 -18.46 -6.23 -19.58
C ALA A 781 -19.43 -5.74 -18.51
N ARG A 782 -19.85 -4.47 -18.60
CA ARG A 782 -20.66 -3.78 -17.57
C ARG A 782 -22.03 -3.31 -18.09
N GLY A 783 -22.18 -3.15 -19.40
CA GLY A 783 -23.32 -2.52 -20.04
C GLY A 783 -24.41 -3.45 -20.59
N SER A 784 -25.28 -2.87 -21.41
CA SER A 784 -26.48 -3.53 -21.93
C SER A 784 -26.17 -4.67 -22.91
N ALA A 785 -25.06 -4.59 -23.66
CA ALA A 785 -24.73 -5.59 -24.69
C ALA A 785 -24.50 -6.99 -24.10
N GLY A 786 -23.81 -7.09 -22.95
CA GLY A 786 -23.60 -8.36 -22.26
C GLY A 786 -24.90 -8.93 -21.68
N ILE A 787 -25.78 -8.07 -21.17
CA ILE A 787 -27.09 -8.45 -20.65
C ILE A 787 -27.97 -9.01 -21.78
N ASP A 788 -28.05 -8.29 -22.91
CA ASP A 788 -28.87 -8.67 -24.05
C ASP A 788 -28.37 -9.98 -24.67
N TRP A 789 -27.05 -10.17 -24.77
CA TRP A 789 -26.44 -11.41 -25.22
C TRP A 789 -26.90 -12.62 -24.38
N VAL A 790 -26.86 -12.50 -23.05
CA VAL A 790 -27.17 -13.60 -22.13
C VAL A 790 -28.67 -13.85 -22.02
N LEU A 791 -29.52 -12.82 -22.04
CA LEU A 791 -30.97 -13.02 -21.95
C LEU A 791 -31.55 -13.67 -23.21
N ARG A 792 -31.08 -13.26 -24.39
CA ARG A 792 -31.51 -13.89 -25.65
C ARG A 792 -31.08 -15.33 -25.77
N ALA A 793 -29.92 -15.65 -25.20
CA ALA A 793 -29.44 -17.01 -25.05
C ALA A 793 -30.37 -17.91 -24.22
N HIS A 794 -31.15 -17.33 -23.30
CA HIS A 794 -31.92 -18.03 -22.27
C HIS A 794 -33.36 -18.36 -22.71
N ASP A 795 -33.69 -18.14 -23.98
CA ASP A 795 -34.79 -18.69 -24.79
C ASP A 795 -36.23 -18.64 -24.22
N ARG A 796 -36.47 -17.80 -23.22
CA ARG A 796 -37.82 -17.61 -22.62
C ARG A 796 -38.38 -16.20 -22.70
N PHE A 797 -37.64 -15.21 -23.18
CA PHE A 797 -38.06 -13.81 -23.07
C PHE A 797 -37.78 -13.03 -24.35
N ARG A 798 -38.86 -12.70 -25.07
CA ARG A 798 -38.87 -11.73 -26.18
C ARG A 798 -39.51 -10.46 -25.64
N GLU A 799 -38.75 -9.40 -25.36
CA GLU A 799 -39.23 -8.02 -25.55
C GLU A 799 -38.14 -6.94 -25.42
N GLU A 800 -38.49 -5.80 -26.03
CA GLU A 800 -37.86 -4.49 -26.29
C GLU A 800 -36.52 -4.37 -27.05
N PRO A 801 -36.46 -3.45 -28.05
CA PRO A 801 -35.24 -3.11 -28.76
C PRO A 801 -34.35 -2.19 -27.91
N PRO A 802 -33.01 -2.32 -27.96
CA PRO A 802 -32.10 -1.42 -27.27
C PRO A 802 -32.23 0.03 -27.74
N GLY A 803 -31.89 0.97 -26.85
CA GLY A 803 -31.77 2.39 -27.16
C GLY A 803 -30.74 2.66 -28.27
N LYS A 804 -30.96 3.73 -29.05
CA LYS A 804 -30.03 4.14 -30.12
C LYS A 804 -28.66 4.53 -29.53
N ALA A 805 -27.59 4.11 -30.20
CA ALA A 805 -26.21 4.44 -29.84
C ALA A 805 -25.95 5.95 -29.89
N ASP A 806 -25.14 6.45 -28.95
CA ASP A 806 -24.49 7.76 -29.06
C ASP A 806 -23.22 7.63 -29.91
N ASP A 807 -23.13 8.40 -30.99
CA ASP A 807 -22.08 8.32 -32.03
C ASP A 807 -20.73 8.93 -31.58
N ARG A 808 -20.47 9.09 -30.27
CA ARG A 808 -19.52 10.11 -29.77
C ARG A 808 -18.31 9.67 -28.93
N ALA A 809 -18.01 8.39 -28.79
CA ALA A 809 -16.73 7.96 -28.21
C ALA A 809 -15.81 7.37 -29.28
N GLU A 810 -14.55 7.80 -29.31
CA GLU A 810 -13.47 7.09 -30.01
C GLU A 810 -13.32 5.70 -29.38
N SER A 811 -14.15 4.75 -29.82
CA SER A 811 -14.29 3.43 -29.21
C SER A 811 -13.01 2.62 -29.41
N THR A 812 -12.45 2.10 -28.32
CA THR A 812 -11.36 1.11 -28.38
C THR A 812 -11.82 -0.17 -29.10
N GLY A 813 -10.88 -0.98 -29.57
CA GLY A 813 -11.21 -2.24 -30.25
C GLY A 813 -11.69 -3.37 -29.33
N GLY A 814 -11.53 -3.24 -28.01
CA GLY A 814 -11.64 -4.33 -27.03
C GLY A 814 -13.02 -4.97 -26.87
N TRP A 815 -13.07 -6.06 -26.10
CA TRP A 815 -14.32 -6.77 -25.78
C TRP A 815 -15.09 -6.11 -24.64
N CYS A 816 -14.40 -5.66 -23.58
CA CYS A 816 -15.06 -5.12 -22.39
C CYS A 816 -15.93 -3.89 -22.71
N ASP A 817 -15.31 -2.81 -23.19
CA ASP A 817 -15.91 -1.49 -23.45
C ASP A 817 -15.57 -0.99 -24.87
N GLY A 818 -15.54 -1.90 -25.85
CA GLY A 818 -15.12 -1.60 -27.22
C GLY A 818 -15.94 -2.27 -28.32
N LEU A 819 -15.51 -2.05 -29.57
CA LEU A 819 -16.22 -2.49 -30.78
C LEU A 819 -16.47 -4.00 -30.86
N ALA A 820 -15.59 -4.82 -30.27
CA ALA A 820 -15.80 -6.26 -30.24
C ALA A 820 -16.98 -6.62 -29.32
N GLY A 821 -17.09 -5.99 -28.15
CA GLY A 821 -18.25 -6.13 -27.27
C GLY A 821 -19.55 -5.68 -27.94
N ASP A 822 -19.52 -4.52 -28.60
CA ASP A 822 -20.66 -4.00 -29.37
C ASP A 822 -21.12 -4.98 -30.45
N ALA A 823 -20.19 -5.60 -31.17
CA ALA A 823 -20.50 -6.58 -32.23
C ALA A 823 -21.29 -7.78 -31.68
N LEU A 824 -20.94 -8.27 -30.48
CA LEU A 824 -21.72 -9.33 -29.82
C LEU A 824 -23.11 -8.86 -29.43
N GLY A 825 -23.21 -7.65 -28.87
CA GLY A 825 -24.51 -7.03 -28.55
C GLY A 825 -25.40 -6.94 -29.77
N LEU A 826 -24.89 -6.44 -30.90
CA LEU A 826 -25.61 -6.38 -32.18
C LEU A 826 -26.02 -7.77 -32.68
N ALA A 827 -25.11 -8.74 -32.60
CA ALA A 827 -25.37 -10.11 -33.04
C ALA A 827 -26.47 -10.81 -32.22
N ALA A 828 -26.66 -10.41 -30.94
CA ALA A 828 -27.73 -10.92 -30.11
C ALA A 828 -29.12 -10.65 -30.74
N HIS A 829 -29.28 -9.56 -31.50
CA HIS A 829 -30.57 -9.14 -32.07
C HIS A 829 -30.87 -9.72 -33.46
N LEU A 830 -30.01 -10.58 -34.00
CA LEU A 830 -30.28 -11.22 -35.29
C LEU A 830 -31.54 -12.10 -35.22
N PRO A 831 -32.32 -12.22 -36.33
CA PRO A 831 -32.02 -11.77 -37.70
C PRO A 831 -32.53 -10.36 -38.08
N ASP A 832 -32.70 -9.42 -37.13
CA ASP A 832 -33.20 -8.08 -37.46
C ASP A 832 -32.29 -7.33 -38.48
N PRO A 833 -32.83 -6.84 -39.62
CA PRO A 833 -32.04 -6.21 -40.69
C PRO A 833 -31.34 -4.89 -40.32
N GLY A 834 -31.82 -4.17 -39.30
CA GLY A 834 -31.15 -2.99 -38.77
C GLY A 834 -29.84 -3.36 -38.09
N TYR A 835 -29.91 -4.30 -37.15
CA TYR A 835 -28.75 -4.79 -36.41
C TYR A 835 -27.76 -5.54 -37.29
N ALA A 836 -28.23 -6.29 -38.31
CA ALA A 836 -27.35 -6.94 -39.28
C ALA A 836 -26.46 -5.93 -40.03
N ARG A 837 -27.01 -4.79 -40.46
CA ARG A 837 -26.24 -3.74 -41.16
C ARG A 837 -25.22 -3.04 -40.26
N ASP A 838 -25.59 -2.80 -39.01
CA ASP A 838 -24.67 -2.19 -38.04
C ASP A 838 -23.58 -3.19 -37.63
N LEU A 839 -23.91 -4.48 -37.50
CA LEU A 839 -22.95 -5.55 -37.25
C LEU A 839 -21.91 -5.65 -38.38
N ASP A 840 -22.36 -5.65 -39.64
CA ASP A 840 -21.48 -5.64 -40.82
C ASP A 840 -20.50 -4.44 -40.78
N ARG A 841 -21.01 -3.25 -40.42
CA ARG A 841 -20.19 -2.04 -40.31
C ARG A 841 -19.16 -2.16 -39.19
N THR A 842 -19.57 -2.66 -38.03
CA THR A 842 -18.69 -2.88 -36.87
C THR A 842 -17.61 -3.91 -37.18
N ILE A 843 -17.96 -5.05 -37.79
CA ILE A 843 -16.99 -6.07 -38.20
C ILE A 843 -16.02 -5.52 -39.23
N LYS A 844 -16.49 -4.70 -40.19
CA LYS A 844 -15.58 -4.04 -41.15
C LYS A 844 -14.57 -3.13 -40.43
N ARG A 845 -15.01 -2.34 -39.44
CA ARG A 845 -14.11 -1.50 -38.63
C ARG A 845 -13.09 -2.34 -37.85
N LEU A 846 -13.53 -3.43 -37.23
CA LEU A 846 -12.64 -4.36 -36.51
C LEU A 846 -11.64 -5.03 -37.46
N ALA A 847 -12.08 -5.42 -38.65
CA ALA A 847 -11.23 -6.02 -39.66
C ALA A 847 -10.17 -5.01 -40.13
N ASP A 848 -10.59 -3.83 -40.57
CA ASP A 848 -9.73 -2.84 -41.22
C ASP A 848 -8.86 -2.06 -40.20
N GLY A 849 -9.15 -2.15 -38.91
CA GLY A 849 -8.36 -1.55 -37.84
C GLY A 849 -6.98 -2.18 -37.66
N ALA A 850 -6.00 -1.37 -37.23
CA ALA A 850 -4.68 -1.85 -36.87
C ALA A 850 -4.75 -2.85 -35.69
N PRO A 851 -3.83 -3.84 -35.61
CA PRO A 851 -3.72 -4.71 -34.45
C PRO A 851 -3.49 -3.90 -33.17
N LEU A 852 -4.08 -4.35 -32.06
CA LEU A 852 -3.89 -3.70 -30.77
C LEU A 852 -2.49 -3.98 -30.18
N LYS A 853 -1.93 -3.01 -29.45
CA LYS A 853 -0.66 -3.17 -28.72
C LYS A 853 -0.77 -4.16 -27.57
N ASP A 854 -1.92 -4.15 -26.92
CA ASP A 854 -2.33 -5.13 -25.93
C ASP A 854 -2.82 -6.39 -26.65
N LEU A 855 -2.34 -7.55 -26.24
CA LEU A 855 -2.72 -8.84 -26.80
C LEU A 855 -3.71 -9.61 -25.92
N SER A 856 -4.11 -9.07 -24.77
CA SER A 856 -5.01 -9.70 -23.78
C SER A 856 -6.42 -10.04 -24.30
N LEU A 857 -7.20 -10.78 -23.51
CA LEU A 857 -8.59 -11.14 -23.86
C LEU A 857 -9.60 -10.03 -23.54
N CYS A 858 -9.37 -9.23 -22.50
CA CYS A 858 -10.34 -8.24 -22.04
C CYS A 858 -10.48 -7.06 -23.02
N HIS A 859 -9.35 -6.42 -23.33
CA HIS A 859 -9.28 -5.23 -24.18
C HIS A 859 -8.19 -5.30 -25.25
N GLY A 860 -7.55 -6.46 -25.43
CA GLY A 860 -6.49 -6.69 -26.40
C GLY A 860 -6.93 -7.45 -27.66
N GLU A 861 -5.94 -7.70 -28.53
CA GLU A 861 -6.11 -8.32 -29.85
C GLU A 861 -6.70 -9.74 -29.78
N SER A 862 -6.37 -10.52 -28.74
CA SER A 862 -6.93 -11.87 -28.56
C SER A 862 -8.43 -11.84 -28.28
N GLY A 863 -8.91 -10.85 -27.53
CA GLY A 863 -10.34 -10.66 -27.27
C GLY A 863 -11.13 -10.34 -28.53
N VAL A 864 -10.60 -9.45 -29.36
CA VAL A 864 -11.20 -9.13 -30.66
C VAL A 864 -11.29 -10.37 -31.55
N LEU A 865 -10.22 -11.15 -31.59
CA LEU A 865 -10.16 -12.39 -32.37
C LEU A 865 -11.12 -13.46 -31.86
N ASP A 866 -11.29 -13.64 -30.55
CA ASP A 866 -12.28 -14.57 -30.00
C ASP A 866 -13.72 -14.19 -30.37
N VAL A 867 -14.05 -12.88 -30.30
CA VAL A 867 -15.35 -12.37 -30.77
C VAL A 867 -15.55 -12.64 -32.27
N LEU A 868 -14.55 -12.35 -33.10
CA LEU A 868 -14.64 -12.61 -34.53
C LEU A 868 -14.78 -14.11 -34.83
N CYS A 869 -14.14 -14.99 -34.07
CA CYS A 869 -14.35 -16.44 -34.16
C CYS A 869 -15.79 -16.82 -33.82
N VAL A 870 -16.35 -16.28 -32.73
CA VAL A 870 -17.75 -16.52 -32.34
C VAL A 870 -18.73 -16.12 -33.45
N LEU A 871 -18.50 -14.96 -34.07
CA LEU A 871 -19.34 -14.48 -35.17
C LEU A 871 -19.15 -15.32 -36.46
N ALA A 872 -17.93 -15.77 -36.73
CA ALA A 872 -17.62 -16.65 -37.86
C ALA A 872 -18.27 -18.03 -37.72
N GLU A 873 -18.27 -18.61 -36.51
CA GLU A 873 -18.96 -19.87 -36.18
C GLU A 873 -20.48 -19.76 -36.38
N ASN A 874 -21.02 -18.56 -36.14
CA ASN A 874 -22.41 -18.21 -36.39
C ASN A 874 -22.67 -17.80 -37.85
N GLY A 875 -21.74 -18.09 -38.78
CA GLY A 875 -21.94 -17.94 -40.21
C GLY A 875 -21.54 -16.59 -40.81
N HIS A 876 -20.97 -15.67 -40.04
CA HIS A 876 -20.59 -14.35 -40.54
C HIS A 876 -19.30 -14.42 -41.38
N THR A 877 -19.42 -14.30 -42.71
CA THR A 877 -18.30 -14.46 -43.66
C THR A 877 -17.22 -13.38 -43.53
N GLY A 878 -17.63 -12.12 -43.27
CA GLY A 878 -16.70 -11.01 -43.01
C GLY A 878 -15.80 -11.25 -41.79
N ALA A 879 -16.37 -11.77 -40.69
CA ALA A 879 -15.62 -12.13 -39.50
C ALA A 879 -14.64 -13.28 -39.78
N ALA A 880 -15.06 -14.33 -40.51
CA ALA A 880 -14.19 -15.44 -40.90
C ALA A 880 -12.97 -15.00 -41.72
N ALA A 881 -13.12 -13.99 -42.59
CA ALA A 881 -12.01 -13.40 -43.33
C ALA A 881 -11.09 -12.57 -42.42
N ALA A 882 -11.67 -11.80 -41.50
CA ALA A 882 -10.91 -10.98 -40.55
C ALA A 882 -10.05 -11.82 -39.60
N VAL A 883 -10.60 -12.92 -39.05
CA VAL A 883 -9.87 -13.85 -38.18
C VAL A 883 -8.57 -14.30 -38.84
N ARG A 884 -8.63 -14.87 -40.05
CA ARG A 884 -7.45 -15.40 -40.76
C ARG A 884 -6.32 -14.37 -40.89
N ARG A 885 -6.66 -13.13 -41.24
CA ARG A 885 -5.68 -12.05 -41.41
C ARG A 885 -5.10 -11.62 -40.06
N ARG A 886 -5.97 -11.36 -39.07
CA ARG A 886 -5.56 -10.81 -37.77
C ARG A 886 -4.82 -11.82 -36.90
N THR A 887 -5.08 -13.13 -37.03
CA THR A 887 -4.26 -14.17 -36.38
C THR A 887 -2.80 -14.12 -36.82
N GLY A 888 -2.51 -13.85 -38.10
CA GLY A 888 -1.15 -13.67 -38.59
C GLY A 888 -0.45 -12.46 -37.97
N HIS A 889 -1.19 -11.36 -37.77
CA HIS A 889 -0.67 -10.17 -37.09
C HIS A 889 -0.38 -10.43 -35.60
N LEU A 890 -1.27 -11.14 -34.90
CA LEU A 890 -1.08 -11.51 -33.51
C LEU A 890 0.20 -12.33 -33.32
N LEU A 891 0.40 -13.37 -34.12
CA LEU A 891 1.62 -14.18 -34.06
C LEU A 891 2.88 -13.36 -34.37
N ALA A 892 2.84 -12.53 -35.42
CA ALA A 892 3.97 -11.67 -35.76
C ALA A 892 4.31 -10.68 -34.63
N ALA A 893 3.30 -10.17 -33.92
CA ALA A 893 3.51 -9.30 -32.77
C ALA A 893 4.17 -10.05 -31.61
N ILE A 894 3.72 -11.27 -31.30
CA ILE A 894 4.31 -12.12 -30.25
C ILE A 894 5.77 -12.47 -30.59
N ASP A 895 6.05 -12.88 -31.82
CA ASP A 895 7.40 -13.24 -32.25
C ASP A 895 8.40 -12.08 -32.15
N GLN A 896 7.94 -10.84 -32.41
CA GLN A 896 8.79 -9.66 -32.41
C GLN A 896 8.96 -9.02 -31.03
N ARG A 897 7.92 -9.05 -30.20
CA ARG A 897 7.82 -8.22 -28.98
C ARG A 897 7.42 -9.00 -27.73
N GLY A 898 7.18 -10.30 -27.84
CA GLY A 898 6.63 -11.13 -26.78
C GLY A 898 5.13 -10.94 -26.56
N ALA A 899 4.58 -11.74 -25.65
CA ALA A 899 3.16 -11.70 -25.26
C ALA A 899 2.90 -10.47 -24.37
N ARG A 900 2.55 -9.33 -24.98
CA ARG A 900 2.26 -8.08 -24.27
C ARG A 900 0.89 -8.13 -23.59
N CYS A 901 0.91 -8.15 -22.26
CA CYS A 901 -0.28 -8.13 -21.42
C CYS A 901 -0.99 -6.76 -21.41
N GLY A 902 -2.26 -6.76 -21.02
CA GLY A 902 -3.10 -5.58 -20.84
C GLY A 902 -2.94 -4.92 -19.47
N THR A 903 -1.90 -5.32 -18.74
CA THR A 903 -1.52 -4.80 -17.43
C THR A 903 -0.66 -3.53 -17.54
N PRO A 904 -0.55 -2.73 -16.47
CA PRO A 904 0.39 -1.61 -16.37
C PRO A 904 1.79 -1.94 -16.91
N GLY A 905 2.33 -1.06 -17.76
CA GLY A 905 3.65 -1.26 -18.38
C GLY A 905 3.77 -2.49 -19.30
N ALA A 906 2.67 -3.19 -19.60
CA ALA A 906 2.65 -4.51 -20.23
C ALA A 906 3.50 -5.56 -19.49
N VAL A 907 3.59 -5.44 -18.16
CA VAL A 907 4.34 -6.38 -17.32
C VAL A 907 3.69 -7.77 -17.44
N PRO A 908 4.46 -8.84 -17.75
CA PRO A 908 3.89 -10.16 -17.93
C PRO A 908 3.16 -10.63 -16.67
N SER A 909 1.85 -10.85 -16.75
CA SER A 909 1.05 -11.31 -15.62
C SER A 909 0.30 -12.59 -16.00
N PRO A 910 0.12 -13.55 -15.09
CA PRO A 910 -0.41 -14.88 -15.40
C PRO A 910 -1.90 -14.91 -15.79
N GLY A 911 -2.71 -13.92 -15.39
CA GLY A 911 -4.17 -13.89 -15.50
C GLY A 911 -4.78 -14.17 -16.89
N LEU A 912 -6.09 -14.47 -16.92
CA LEU A 912 -6.82 -14.79 -18.14
C LEU A 912 -7.31 -13.56 -18.88
N LEU A 913 -7.81 -12.53 -18.20
CA LEU A 913 -8.41 -11.37 -18.85
C LEU A 913 -7.35 -10.42 -19.39
N SER A 914 -6.43 -9.99 -18.52
CA SER A 914 -5.38 -9.04 -18.86
C SER A 914 -4.01 -9.69 -19.12
N GLY A 915 -3.86 -10.99 -18.82
CA GLY A 915 -2.56 -11.66 -18.75
C GLY A 915 -2.24 -12.69 -19.84
N LEU A 916 -1.17 -13.43 -19.57
CA LEU A 916 -0.56 -14.47 -20.40
C LEU A 916 -1.50 -15.65 -20.64
N ALA A 917 -2.24 -16.13 -19.62
CA ALA A 917 -3.17 -17.23 -19.81
C ALA A 917 -4.25 -16.89 -20.84
N GLY A 918 -4.68 -15.62 -20.90
CA GLY A 918 -5.61 -15.13 -21.91
C GLY A 918 -5.07 -15.19 -23.32
N ILE A 919 -3.85 -14.68 -23.51
CA ILE A 919 -3.15 -14.70 -24.80
C ILE A 919 -2.96 -16.15 -25.25
N GLY A 920 -2.48 -17.01 -24.35
CA GLY A 920 -2.31 -18.44 -24.59
C GLY A 920 -3.62 -19.12 -24.98
N TYR A 921 -4.70 -18.89 -24.21
CA TYR A 921 -6.02 -19.46 -24.49
C TYR A 921 -6.57 -18.96 -25.84
N GLY A 922 -6.37 -17.68 -26.16
CA GLY A 922 -6.72 -17.09 -27.45
C GLY A 922 -6.01 -17.78 -28.62
N LEU A 923 -4.73 -18.12 -28.48
CA LEU A 923 -4.00 -18.88 -29.51
C LEU A 923 -4.57 -20.29 -29.69
N LEU A 924 -4.93 -20.99 -28.61
CA LEU A 924 -5.59 -22.30 -28.69
C LEU A 924 -6.94 -22.20 -29.39
N ARG A 925 -7.71 -21.17 -29.06
CA ARG A 925 -9.01 -20.87 -29.66
C ARG A 925 -8.93 -20.63 -31.17
N LEU A 926 -7.88 -19.93 -31.62
CA LEU A 926 -7.63 -19.64 -33.02
C LEU A 926 -7.21 -20.88 -33.83
N GLY A 927 -6.47 -21.80 -33.22
CA GLY A 927 -5.98 -23.02 -33.89
C GLY A 927 -6.96 -24.20 -33.84
N PHE A 928 -7.76 -24.31 -32.77
CA PHE A 928 -8.55 -25.49 -32.43
C PHE A 928 -9.97 -25.13 -31.98
N GLY A 929 -10.61 -24.18 -32.65
CA GLY A 929 -11.90 -23.62 -32.23
C GLY A 929 -13.08 -24.61 -32.15
N ASP A 930 -12.96 -25.78 -32.77
CA ASP A 930 -13.91 -26.90 -32.66
C ASP A 930 -13.82 -27.65 -31.32
N ARG A 931 -12.68 -27.54 -30.63
CA ARG A 931 -12.40 -28.18 -29.33
C ARG A 931 -12.26 -27.17 -28.19
N VAL A 932 -11.88 -25.92 -28.51
CA VAL A 932 -11.63 -24.84 -27.57
C VAL A 932 -12.76 -23.81 -27.68
N PRO A 933 -13.70 -23.76 -26.72
CA PRO A 933 -14.78 -22.78 -26.73
C PRO A 933 -14.29 -21.43 -26.20
N SER A 934 -15.08 -20.38 -26.44
CA SER A 934 -14.83 -19.04 -25.88
C SER A 934 -14.97 -19.05 -24.35
N ALA A 935 -13.84 -18.94 -23.64
CA ALA A 935 -13.83 -18.72 -22.19
C ALA A 935 -14.33 -17.31 -21.84
N LEU A 936 -14.10 -16.33 -22.72
CA LEU A 936 -14.56 -14.95 -22.58
C LEU A 936 -16.09 -14.84 -22.48
N LEU A 937 -16.80 -15.74 -23.17
CA LEU A 937 -18.27 -15.85 -23.15
C LEU A 937 -18.78 -17.01 -22.30
N LEU A 938 -17.90 -17.66 -21.52
CA LEU A 938 -18.22 -18.78 -20.63
C LEU A 938 -18.94 -19.93 -21.36
N ARG A 939 -18.52 -20.23 -22.59
CA ARG A 939 -19.15 -21.28 -23.39
C ARG A 939 -18.72 -22.68 -22.91
N PRO A 940 -19.63 -23.66 -22.85
CA PRO A 940 -19.30 -25.06 -22.59
C PRO A 940 -18.64 -25.72 -23.82
N ASP A 941 -18.00 -26.88 -23.67
CA ASP A 941 -17.44 -27.66 -24.80
C ASP A 941 -18.49 -28.59 -25.41
N ARG A 942 -19.13 -29.42 -24.58
CA ARG A 942 -20.05 -30.50 -24.97
C ARG A 942 -21.20 -30.63 -23.97
N PRO A 943 -22.44 -30.89 -24.42
CA PRO A 943 -23.57 -31.12 -23.53
C PRO A 943 -23.45 -32.48 -22.81
N HIS A 944 -23.77 -32.50 -21.52
CA HIS A 944 -23.98 -33.72 -20.74
C HIS A 944 -25.19 -34.50 -21.28
N PRO A 945 -25.20 -35.85 -21.31
CA PRO A 945 -26.32 -36.63 -21.85
C PRO A 945 -27.66 -36.37 -21.15
N ALA A 946 -27.62 -35.99 -19.87
CA ALA A 946 -28.80 -35.65 -19.08
C ALA A 946 -29.23 -34.18 -19.21
N ALA A 947 -28.38 -33.31 -19.78
CA ALA A 947 -28.78 -31.95 -20.06
C ALA A 947 -29.80 -31.98 -21.21
N THR A 948 -30.99 -31.43 -20.98
CA THR A 948 -31.90 -31.16 -22.10
C THR A 948 -31.21 -30.17 -23.04
N VAL A 949 -31.36 -30.37 -24.37
CA VAL A 949 -30.75 -29.47 -25.36
C VAL A 949 -31.35 -28.08 -25.20
N VAL A 950 -30.73 -27.25 -24.37
CA VAL A 950 -30.97 -25.82 -24.35
C VAL A 950 -30.25 -25.29 -25.59
N PRO A 951 -30.96 -24.70 -26.56
CA PRO A 951 -30.36 -24.37 -27.86
C PRO A 951 -29.10 -23.52 -27.67
N PRO A 952 -28.10 -23.66 -28.55
CA PRO A 952 -26.91 -22.84 -28.48
C PRO A 952 -27.34 -21.39 -28.53
N VAL A 953 -26.73 -20.60 -27.65
CA VAL A 953 -26.79 -19.15 -27.61
C VAL A 953 -26.52 -18.62 -29.02
N ASN A 954 -27.60 -18.33 -29.75
CA ASN A 954 -27.67 -17.77 -31.09
C ASN A 954 -26.91 -18.54 -32.17
N ARG A 955 -27.48 -19.65 -32.68
CA ARG A 955 -27.31 -20.00 -34.09
C ARG A 955 -28.13 -19.01 -34.91
N VAL A 956 -27.46 -18.18 -35.71
CA VAL A 956 -28.06 -17.28 -36.71
C VAL A 956 -28.70 -18.09 -37.83
#